data_AF-A0A7C6HQ04-F1
#
_entry.id   AF-A0A7C6HQ04-F1
#
_cell.length_a   1.000
_cell.length_b   1.000
_cell.length_c   1.000
_cell.angle_alpha   90.00
_cell.angle_beta   90.00
_cell.angle_gamma   90.00
#
_symmetry.space_group_name_H-M   'P 1'
#
loop_
_entity.id
_entity.type
_entity.pdbx_description
1 polymer ?
#
loop_
_entity_poly.entity_id
_entity_poly.type
_entity_poly.pdbx_seq_one_letter_code
_entity_poly.pdbx_strand_id
1 'polypeptide(L)'
;MARTRLARWTAIAAAMTLPLTGCAGLLTKNSTSPTVASLADSGGTATEEPTKNSAITVTWLAVAGDRGGTGTTVISRAEPATKGDFRVEFSENEVGGIGQQSQAGAWNAAIISTLLLGEPLEGAFRFETSGRIDGPSAGALTTAGLIALARGEEFTDKVTMTGTINATGTVGPVGGIPEKVQAAGEAGFTTVLIPLGQRMSTNHKGETVDVVKEGDRAGVTVKEVGDIYEAYHELTGQELTMPGVSRDPRLDAASYDKVKPQTDAMLARYQTAGNRFGRLPTEIQDLFTEAGLVAFTDGFAAKAQDLQRQGLQAGAFNMSTIAATWAEALTATGELLVPLFTQGLEGLDTMFNQATDTSAVEREFFSFLDRLSTYNPRTVADVEGLVNAYAGAFDAYSLLSFAQQEIEVIIDRYNRDDFASWDEFFTALVMPVVWSQLASSQIVISGSTFEVGRDNPGAAISTEVDLAQVGDFFRRGADANMTAFTENVVAPWAESQGTSTNQLLAALSNVDPIVAAAVSQQRVQSAIADYIGTGKPNAAYATLGYGLNNYVRNQLLLDKYYNNAVLDENLNVTGVMYDAVLNHALDLGKRQLADEIARLREGGTEPVISVGSYEVAGLQRNATVPEQFVAIGLYNGSFLVSRTMSYLAGKAGDR
;
A
#
# COMPACT_ATOMS: atom_id res chain seq x y z
N MET A 1 -20.72 23.92 -15.43
CA MET A 1 -21.21 23.40 -14.14
C MET A 1 -21.43 21.89 -14.22
N ALA A 2 -22.43 21.36 -14.96
CA ALA A 2 -22.59 19.90 -15.12
C ALA A 2 -21.29 19.17 -15.51
N ARG A 3 -20.63 19.57 -16.62
CA ARG A 3 -19.36 18.97 -17.09
C ARG A 3 -18.22 18.95 -16.05
N THR A 4 -18.16 19.92 -15.13
CA THR A 4 -17.15 19.95 -14.06
C THR A 4 -17.52 19.06 -12.86
N ARG A 5 -18.81 18.74 -12.66
CA ARG A 5 -19.22 17.71 -11.70
C ARG A 5 -18.98 16.30 -12.27
N LEU A 6 -19.35 16.07 -13.54
CA LEU A 6 -19.16 14.80 -14.26
C LEU A 6 -17.71 14.28 -14.19
N ALA A 7 -16.70 15.14 -14.34
CA ALA A 7 -15.29 14.77 -14.26
C ALA A 7 -14.86 14.16 -12.91
N ARG A 8 -15.54 14.48 -11.80
CA ARG A 8 -15.27 13.88 -10.48
C ARG A 8 -15.63 12.40 -10.45
N TRP A 9 -16.81 12.03 -10.97
CA TRP A 9 -17.31 10.66 -10.93
C TRP A 9 -16.41 9.67 -11.67
N THR A 10 -15.90 10.06 -12.85
CA THR A 10 -14.94 9.24 -13.62
C THR A 10 -13.64 8.94 -12.88
N ALA A 11 -13.14 9.89 -12.07
CA ALA A 11 -11.86 9.75 -11.39
C ALA A 11 -11.99 9.14 -9.99
N ILE A 12 -13.09 9.41 -9.29
CA ILE A 12 -13.52 8.69 -8.08
C ILE A 12 -13.69 7.19 -8.41
N ALA A 13 -14.27 6.84 -9.56
CA ALA A 13 -14.33 5.45 -10.05
C ALA A 13 -12.94 4.84 -10.25
N ALA A 14 -12.00 5.56 -10.86
CA ALA A 14 -10.62 5.12 -11.05
C ALA A 14 -9.88 4.83 -9.73
N ALA A 15 -10.26 5.46 -8.62
CA ALA A 15 -9.72 5.19 -7.29
C ALA A 15 -10.33 3.94 -6.60
N MET A 16 -11.39 3.34 -7.15
CA MET A 16 -12.15 2.25 -6.51
C MET A 16 -11.95 0.86 -7.14
N THR A 17 -11.06 0.69 -8.12
CA THR A 17 -10.66 -0.65 -8.62
C THR A 17 -9.66 -1.33 -7.67
N LEU A 18 -9.95 -1.23 -6.37
CA LEU A 18 -8.95 -1.17 -5.30
C LEU A 18 -9.33 -2.03 -4.09
N PRO A 19 -10.54 -1.92 -3.50
CA PRO A 19 -10.94 -2.86 -2.46
C PRO A 19 -11.12 -4.27 -3.05
N LEU A 20 -11.52 -4.31 -4.33
CA LEU A 20 -12.06 -5.45 -5.06
C LEU A 20 -11.11 -6.66 -5.19
N THR A 21 -9.84 -6.54 -4.82
CA THR A 21 -8.98 -7.70 -4.59
C THR A 21 -8.18 -7.49 -3.31
N GLY A 22 -8.58 -8.14 -2.21
CA GLY A 22 -7.94 -7.99 -0.90
C GLY A 22 -6.44 -8.32 -0.92
N CYS A 23 -5.61 -7.53 -0.24
CA CYS A 23 -4.14 -7.49 -0.36
C CYS A 23 -3.58 -7.26 -1.78
N ALA A 24 -4.46 -7.04 -2.77
CA ALA A 24 -4.14 -6.68 -4.13
C ALA A 24 -4.82 -5.38 -4.56
N GLY A 25 -4.44 -4.26 -3.95
CA GLY A 25 -4.95 -2.94 -4.32
C GLY A 25 -4.47 -2.38 -5.67
N LEU A 26 -4.68 -1.09 -5.86
CA LEU A 26 -3.66 -0.24 -6.47
C LEU A 26 -2.41 -0.40 -5.57
N LEU A 27 -1.15 -0.56 -5.99
CA LEU A 27 -0.31 0.00 -7.06
C LEU A 27 0.89 -1.00 -7.49
N THR A 28 1.59 -1.18 -8.63
CA THR A 28 2.68 -2.25 -8.87
C THR A 28 3.94 -2.09 -9.89
N LYS A 29 5.25 -2.45 -9.58
CA LYS A 29 6.65 -2.50 -10.34
C LYS A 29 8.22 -3.09 -9.95
N ASN A 30 9.07 -3.67 -8.90
CA ASN A 30 9.26 -4.42 -7.47
C ASN A 30 9.11 -5.98 -7.34
N SER A 31 9.80 -6.69 -8.21
CA SER A 31 10.99 -7.43 -7.81
C SER A 31 11.26 -8.61 -9.03
N THR A 32 12.21 -9.44 -9.69
CA THR A 32 13.62 -10.16 -9.65
C THR A 32 14.21 -11.13 -10.76
N SER A 33 15.32 -11.92 -10.46
CA SER A 33 16.35 -12.89 -11.06
C SER A 33 16.25 -14.47 -10.92
N PRO A 34 17.28 -15.26 -11.39
CA PRO A 34 17.56 -16.70 -11.12
C PRO A 34 19.03 -17.06 -10.64
N THR A 35 19.46 -18.35 -10.71
CA THR A 35 20.61 -19.05 -10.01
C THR A 35 21.45 -20.02 -10.94
N VAL A 36 22.59 -20.75 -10.70
CA VAL A 36 23.79 -20.88 -9.77
C VAL A 36 24.85 -21.93 -10.34
N ALA A 37 26.12 -22.08 -9.84
CA ALA A 37 27.05 -23.22 -10.22
C ALA A 37 28.20 -23.70 -9.23
N SER A 38 27.91 -24.75 -8.43
CA SER A 38 28.77 -25.92 -8.02
C SER A 38 30.11 -25.86 -7.20
N LEU A 39 29.98 -26.04 -5.87
CA LEU A 39 30.61 -27.04 -4.95
C LEU A 39 32.09 -27.54 -5.05
N ALA A 40 32.78 -27.54 -3.89
CA ALA A 40 33.83 -28.50 -3.47
C ALA A 40 33.90 -28.59 -1.92
N ASP A 41 34.55 -29.63 -1.35
CA ASP A 41 34.52 -30.00 0.09
C ASP A 41 35.89 -29.95 0.79
N SER A 42 35.95 -29.36 2.00
CA SER A 42 36.84 -29.76 3.11
C SER A 42 36.56 -28.90 4.36
N GLY A 43 36.38 -29.50 5.55
CA GLY A 43 36.16 -28.77 6.81
C GLY A 43 37.43 -28.46 7.62
N GLY A 44 37.36 -27.48 8.52
CA GLY A 44 38.42 -27.23 9.51
C GLY A 44 38.23 -25.96 10.36
N THR A 45 38.35 -26.12 11.69
CA THR A 45 38.57 -25.09 12.74
C THR A 45 37.64 -23.88 12.81
N ALA A 46 37.04 -23.68 14.00
CA ALA A 46 36.36 -22.42 14.33
C ALA A 46 37.35 -21.25 14.43
N THR A 47 36.95 -20.10 13.88
CA THR A 47 37.57 -18.79 14.07
C THR A 47 36.57 -17.88 14.78
N GLU A 48 37.05 -17.03 15.69
CA GLU A 48 36.19 -16.10 16.45
C GLU A 48 35.49 -15.12 15.49
N GLU A 49 34.19 -14.90 15.68
CA GLU A 49 33.42 -13.92 14.91
C GLU A 49 33.88 -12.49 15.25
N PRO A 50 33.97 -11.58 14.27
CA PRO A 50 34.18 -10.17 14.55
C PRO A 50 32.97 -9.63 15.35
N THR A 51 33.24 -8.82 16.37
CA THR A 51 32.19 -8.21 17.19
C THR A 51 31.28 -7.32 16.35
N LYS A 52 30.02 -7.73 16.14
CA LYS A 52 29.00 -6.87 15.50
C LYS A 52 28.96 -5.51 16.21
N ASN A 53 28.99 -4.43 15.44
CA ASN A 53 28.80 -3.08 15.99
C ASN A 53 27.41 -2.98 16.63
N SER A 54 27.36 -2.54 17.88
CA SER A 54 26.13 -2.43 18.66
C SER A 54 25.34 -1.15 18.37
N ALA A 55 25.99 -0.12 17.82
CA ALA A 55 25.38 1.14 17.43
C ALA A 55 26.12 1.80 16.25
N ILE A 56 25.39 2.57 15.44
CA ILE A 56 25.93 3.47 14.40
C ILE A 56 25.42 4.88 14.70
N THR A 57 26.26 5.89 14.52
CA THR A 57 25.83 7.29 14.59
C THR A 57 25.53 7.79 13.18
N VAL A 58 24.28 8.17 12.91
CA VAL A 58 23.92 8.83 11.65
C VAL A 58 23.78 10.34 11.85
N THR A 59 24.33 11.12 10.93
CA THR A 59 24.20 12.59 10.94
C THR A 59 23.15 13.01 9.92
N TRP A 60 21.96 13.37 10.39
CA TRP A 60 20.84 13.77 9.56
C TRP A 60 20.92 15.23 9.12
N LEU A 61 20.30 15.54 7.98
CA LEU A 61 20.23 16.89 7.40
C LEU A 61 18.81 17.44 7.50
N ALA A 62 18.66 18.62 8.10
CA ALA A 62 17.40 19.33 8.28
C ALA A 62 17.44 20.74 7.66
N VAL A 63 16.30 21.42 7.61
CA VAL A 63 16.15 22.81 7.14
C VAL A 63 15.19 23.57 8.06
N ALA A 64 15.51 24.82 8.38
CA ALA A 64 14.70 25.70 9.22
C ALA A 64 14.74 27.13 8.67
N GLY A 65 13.72 27.49 7.89
CA GLY A 65 13.66 28.80 7.22
C GLY A 65 14.73 28.92 6.14
N ASP A 66 15.65 29.87 6.31
CA ASP A 66 16.71 30.21 5.36
C ASP A 66 18.02 29.42 5.56
N ARG A 67 18.05 28.46 6.47
CA ARG A 67 19.26 27.72 6.87
C ARG A 67 19.04 26.22 6.94
N GLY A 68 20.05 25.48 6.48
CA GLY A 68 20.17 24.06 6.80
C GLY A 68 20.65 23.85 8.23
N GLY A 69 20.61 22.61 8.69
CA GLY A 69 21.19 22.21 9.97
C GLY A 69 21.49 20.72 10.01
N THR A 70 22.38 20.33 10.91
CA THR A 70 22.74 18.93 11.14
C THR A 70 22.58 18.58 12.61
N GLY A 71 22.13 17.36 12.88
CA GLY A 71 22.20 16.74 14.21
C GLY A 71 22.48 15.25 14.07
N THR A 72 22.59 14.54 15.19
CA THR A 72 22.89 13.11 15.18
C THR A 72 21.77 12.28 15.78
N THR A 73 21.64 11.06 15.28
CA THR A 73 20.90 9.99 15.96
C THR A 73 21.83 8.78 16.07
N VAL A 74 22.06 8.32 17.29
CA VAL A 74 22.69 7.01 17.53
C VAL A 74 21.59 5.97 17.37
N ILE A 75 21.71 5.15 16.33
CA ILE A 75 20.83 4.02 16.08
C ILE A 75 21.48 2.74 16.60
N SER A 76 20.68 1.83 17.16
CA SER A 76 21.12 0.50 17.55
C SER A 76 20.04 -0.55 17.25
N ARG A 77 20.49 -1.78 17.01
CA ARG A 77 19.66 -2.96 16.76
C ARG A 77 20.17 -4.10 17.65
N ALA A 78 19.26 -4.81 18.30
CA ALA A 78 19.54 -5.98 19.11
C ALA A 78 18.47 -7.05 18.94
N GLU A 79 18.82 -8.29 19.30
CA GLU A 79 17.85 -9.37 19.49
C GLU A 79 16.79 -8.96 20.52
N PRO A 80 15.52 -9.37 20.35
CA PRO A 80 14.46 -8.97 21.25
C PRO A 80 14.59 -9.69 22.60
N ALA A 81 14.30 -8.99 23.70
CA ALA A 81 14.36 -9.55 25.05
C ALA A 81 13.32 -10.66 25.32
N THR A 82 12.41 -10.90 24.38
CA THR A 82 11.45 -12.01 24.34
C THR A 82 11.23 -12.34 22.86
N LYS A 83 11.38 -13.61 22.46
CA LYS A 83 11.21 -14.03 21.06
C LYS A 83 9.85 -13.51 20.55
N GLY A 84 9.87 -12.87 19.39
CA GLY A 84 8.71 -12.28 18.75
C GLY A 84 8.42 -10.81 19.11
N ASP A 85 9.03 -10.19 20.12
CA ASP A 85 8.79 -8.75 20.33
C ASP A 85 9.44 -7.93 19.21
N PHE A 86 8.69 -6.97 18.65
CA PHE A 86 9.17 -6.02 17.65
C PHE A 86 8.94 -4.60 18.20
N ARG A 87 10.02 -3.95 18.64
CA ARG A 87 9.95 -2.77 19.49
C ARG A 87 10.92 -1.69 19.05
N VAL A 88 10.38 -0.48 18.87
CA VAL A 88 11.16 0.74 18.64
C VAL A 88 11.19 1.58 19.92
N GLU A 89 12.39 1.94 20.36
CA GLU A 89 12.65 2.87 21.47
C GLU A 89 13.13 4.22 20.95
N PHE A 90 12.64 5.30 21.57
CA PHE A 90 13.09 6.66 21.34
C PHE A 90 13.79 7.21 22.58
N SER A 91 14.89 7.93 22.40
CA SER A 91 15.56 8.69 23.45
C SER A 91 15.94 10.06 22.92
N GLU A 92 15.57 11.11 23.65
CA GLU A 92 15.81 12.51 23.29
C GLU A 92 16.52 13.24 24.45
N ASN A 93 17.41 14.18 24.12
CA ASN A 93 18.06 15.06 25.10
C ASN A 93 17.41 16.45 25.19
N GLU A 94 16.46 16.76 24.32
CA GLU A 94 15.61 17.95 24.30
C GLU A 94 14.15 17.52 24.46
N VAL A 95 13.34 18.29 25.19
CA VAL A 95 11.92 17.94 25.43
C VAL A 95 11.09 18.17 24.16
N GLY A 96 10.53 17.11 23.58
CA GLY A 96 10.02 17.17 22.21
C GLY A 96 11.16 17.41 21.23
N GLY A 97 12.19 16.56 21.33
CA GLY A 97 13.34 16.47 20.46
C GLY A 97 13.09 15.62 19.22
N ILE A 98 12.22 14.61 19.33
CA ILE A 98 11.81 13.75 18.21
C ILE A 98 10.31 13.91 17.95
N GLY A 99 9.96 14.67 16.91
CA GLY A 99 8.56 14.89 16.51
C GLY A 99 7.91 13.68 15.83
N GLN A 100 6.60 13.79 15.54
CA GLN A 100 5.78 12.63 15.12
C GLN A 100 6.19 12.08 13.75
N GLN A 101 6.61 12.94 12.82
CA GLN A 101 7.04 12.54 11.48
C GLN A 101 8.37 11.75 11.56
N SER A 102 9.28 12.18 12.44
CA SER A 102 10.51 11.44 12.73
C SER A 102 10.27 10.11 13.44
N GLN A 103 9.32 10.03 14.39
CA GLN A 103 8.96 8.77 15.04
C GLN A 103 8.36 7.76 14.04
N ALA A 104 7.45 8.20 13.17
CA ALA A 104 6.89 7.35 12.11
C ALA A 104 7.96 6.91 11.09
N GLY A 105 8.87 7.81 10.70
CA GLY A 105 10.02 7.48 9.84
C GLY A 105 10.96 6.43 10.44
N ALA A 106 11.17 6.45 11.76
CA ALA A 106 11.97 5.45 12.47
C ALA A 106 11.30 4.07 12.56
N TRP A 107 9.98 4.01 12.81
CA TRP A 107 9.20 2.77 12.71
C TRP A 107 9.29 2.16 11.31
N ASN A 108 9.13 2.98 10.27
CA ASN A 108 9.27 2.53 8.89
C ASN A 108 10.69 2.03 8.58
N ALA A 109 11.74 2.73 9.03
CA ALA A 109 13.12 2.29 8.84
C ALA A 109 13.41 0.92 9.50
N ALA A 110 12.89 0.68 10.71
CA ALA A 110 13.01 -0.61 11.39
C ALA A 110 12.28 -1.75 10.65
N ILE A 111 11.05 -1.49 10.19
CA ILE A 111 10.24 -2.47 9.46
C ILE A 111 10.85 -2.77 8.09
N ILE A 112 11.24 -1.75 7.33
CA ILE A 112 11.77 -1.87 5.96
C ILE A 112 13.15 -2.54 5.95
N SER A 113 14.05 -2.18 6.87
CA SER A 113 15.36 -2.87 6.99
C SER A 113 15.21 -4.37 7.32
N THR A 114 14.29 -4.72 8.23
CA THR A 114 13.97 -6.11 8.59
C THR A 114 13.45 -6.89 7.37
N LEU A 115 12.47 -6.34 6.64
CA LEU A 115 11.86 -6.97 5.45
C LEU A 115 12.84 -7.12 4.28
N LEU A 116 13.66 -6.09 4.03
CA LEU A 116 14.64 -6.08 2.95
C LEU A 116 15.74 -7.13 3.15
N LEU A 117 16.26 -7.27 4.37
CA LEU A 117 17.16 -8.36 4.72
C LEU A 117 16.44 -9.71 4.65
N GLY A 118 15.27 -9.83 5.29
CA GLY A 118 14.54 -11.10 5.45
C GLY A 118 14.81 -11.79 6.77
N GLU A 119 15.21 -10.99 7.73
CA GLU A 119 15.38 -11.36 9.13
C GLU A 119 14.04 -11.85 9.72
N PRO A 120 14.07 -12.55 10.87
CA PRO A 120 12.90 -12.68 11.71
C PRO A 120 12.19 -11.34 11.91
N LEU A 121 10.84 -11.35 11.89
CA LEU A 121 10.02 -10.13 11.94
C LEU A 121 9.91 -9.56 13.37
N GLU A 122 11.00 -9.65 14.12
CA GLU A 122 11.17 -9.31 15.53
C GLU A 122 12.49 -8.54 15.74
N GLY A 123 12.67 -7.93 16.91
CA GLY A 123 13.89 -7.17 17.23
C GLY A 123 13.64 -5.94 18.11
N ALA A 124 14.70 -5.52 18.81
CA ALA A 124 14.75 -4.27 19.54
C ALA A 124 15.57 -3.23 18.75
N PHE A 125 14.92 -2.13 18.41
CA PHE A 125 15.50 -1.01 17.66
C PHE A 125 15.45 0.24 18.52
N ARG A 126 16.52 1.03 18.56
CA ARG A 126 16.59 2.22 19.43
C ARG A 126 17.24 3.39 18.71
N PHE A 127 16.63 4.57 18.88
CA PHE A 127 16.99 5.83 18.23
C PHE A 127 17.25 6.88 19.31
N GLU A 128 18.52 7.18 19.59
CA GLU A 128 18.93 8.22 20.53
C GLU A 128 19.32 9.49 19.77
N THR A 129 18.41 10.47 19.70
CA THR A 129 18.62 11.72 18.95
C THR A 129 19.17 12.82 19.83
N SER A 130 20.16 13.55 19.31
CA SER A 130 20.63 14.81 19.88
C SER A 130 20.03 16.02 19.15
N GLY A 131 19.50 16.97 19.91
CA GLY A 131 18.86 18.17 19.39
C GLY A 131 17.38 17.97 19.05
N ARG A 132 16.87 18.74 18.07
CA ARG A 132 15.48 18.69 17.60
C ARG A 132 15.40 18.28 16.13
N ILE A 133 14.61 17.25 15.85
CA ILE A 133 14.26 16.80 14.50
C ILE A 133 12.75 16.54 14.41
N ASP A 134 12.13 17.05 13.35
CA ASP A 134 10.93 16.45 12.81
C ASP A 134 11.04 16.37 11.28
N GLY A 135 10.41 15.36 10.69
CA GLY A 135 10.38 15.13 9.24
C GLY A 135 10.82 13.73 8.81
N PRO A 136 10.25 13.18 7.72
CA PRO A 136 10.60 11.86 7.20
C PRO A 136 11.93 11.82 6.43
N SER A 137 12.59 12.98 6.22
CA SER A 137 13.70 13.14 5.27
C SER A 137 15.06 12.53 5.66
N ALA A 138 15.08 11.74 6.75
CA ALA A 138 16.20 10.90 7.16
C ALA A 138 15.90 9.39 7.06
N GLY A 139 14.71 9.00 6.58
CA GLY A 139 14.26 7.61 6.58
C GLY A 139 15.15 6.64 5.79
N ALA A 140 15.71 7.08 4.66
CA ALA A 140 16.66 6.26 3.90
C ALA A 140 18.00 6.08 4.64
N LEU A 141 18.50 7.15 5.28
CA LEU A 141 19.75 7.15 6.06
C LEU A 141 19.66 6.20 7.26
N THR A 142 18.57 6.24 8.02
CA THR A 142 18.35 5.34 9.16
C THR A 142 18.10 3.90 8.72
N THR A 143 17.39 3.68 7.60
CA THR A 143 17.20 2.33 7.03
C THR A 143 18.54 1.71 6.65
N ALA A 144 19.41 2.43 5.94
CA ALA A 144 20.73 1.93 5.55
C ALA A 144 21.59 1.60 6.79
N GLY A 145 21.53 2.43 7.83
CA GLY A 145 22.28 2.19 9.06
C GLY A 145 21.78 0.99 9.88
N LEU A 146 20.47 0.73 9.90
CA LEU A 146 19.91 -0.48 10.52
C LEU A 146 20.25 -1.76 9.73
N ILE A 147 20.40 -1.66 8.41
CA ILE A 147 20.90 -2.76 7.57
C ILE A 147 22.39 -3.01 7.86
N ALA A 148 23.21 -1.96 7.98
CA ALA A 148 24.63 -2.07 8.28
C ALA A 148 24.88 -2.70 9.65
N LEU A 149 24.14 -2.28 10.69
CA LEU A 149 24.14 -2.89 12.01
C LEU A 149 23.86 -4.40 11.99
N ALA A 150 22.87 -4.83 11.21
CA ALA A 150 22.50 -6.24 11.11
C ALA A 150 23.66 -7.09 10.53
N ARG A 151 24.33 -6.54 9.51
CA ARG A 151 25.45 -7.16 8.78
C ARG A 151 26.81 -6.99 9.48
N GLY A 152 26.91 -6.15 10.50
CA GLY A 152 28.17 -5.82 11.18
C GLY A 152 29.07 -4.88 10.37
N GLU A 153 28.50 -4.10 9.46
CA GLU A 153 29.18 -3.17 8.57
C GLU A 153 29.14 -1.72 9.11
N GLU A 154 30.00 -0.85 8.61
CA GLU A 154 30.12 0.56 9.04
C GLU A 154 29.75 1.55 7.93
N PHE A 155 29.41 2.77 8.33
CA PHE A 155 29.30 3.89 7.39
C PHE A 155 30.68 4.49 7.07
N THR A 156 30.87 4.84 5.81
CA THR A 156 32.04 5.53 5.30
C THR A 156 32.10 6.94 5.88
N ASP A 157 33.23 7.29 6.50
CA ASP A 157 33.52 8.63 6.99
C ASP A 157 33.13 9.71 5.95
N LYS A 158 32.37 10.71 6.40
CA LYS A 158 32.01 11.91 5.63
C LYS A 158 31.09 11.67 4.42
N VAL A 159 30.35 10.57 4.40
CA VAL A 159 29.14 10.41 3.56
C VAL A 159 27.89 10.57 4.42
N THR A 160 26.88 11.28 3.92
CA THR A 160 25.51 11.31 4.49
C THR A 160 24.48 11.45 3.37
N MET A 161 23.18 11.39 3.69
CA MET A 161 22.10 11.57 2.72
C MET A 161 20.88 12.28 3.29
N THR A 162 20.00 12.71 2.40
CA THR A 162 18.61 13.04 2.73
C THR A 162 17.67 12.34 1.73
N GLY A 163 16.53 11.87 2.22
CA GLY A 163 15.55 11.10 1.44
C GLY A 163 14.53 10.41 2.35
N THR A 164 13.28 10.33 1.90
CA THR A 164 12.30 9.43 2.53
C THR A 164 12.56 7.99 2.08
N ILE A 165 11.92 7.01 2.72
CA ILE A 165 12.05 5.60 2.36
C ILE A 165 10.66 4.99 2.16
N ASN A 166 10.49 4.28 1.05
CA ASN A 166 9.27 3.52 0.76
C ASN A 166 9.41 2.06 1.17
N ALA A 167 8.26 1.40 1.41
CA ALA A 167 8.10 0.02 1.91
C ALA A 167 9.04 -1.06 1.32
N THR A 168 9.56 -0.83 0.13
CA THR A 168 10.36 -1.77 -0.68
C THR A 168 11.76 -1.27 -1.05
N GLY A 169 12.16 -0.11 -0.53
CA GLY A 169 13.51 0.42 -0.66
C GLY A 169 13.68 1.65 -1.56
N THR A 170 12.65 2.12 -2.27
CA THR A 170 12.76 3.36 -3.07
C THR A 170 13.09 4.55 -2.17
N VAL A 171 14.04 5.39 -2.59
CA VAL A 171 14.34 6.66 -1.92
C VAL A 171 13.38 7.71 -2.47
N GLY A 172 12.51 8.24 -1.62
CA GLY A 172 11.52 9.25 -1.99
C GLY A 172 12.01 10.69 -1.78
N PRO A 173 11.39 11.66 -2.48
CA PRO A 173 11.89 13.03 -2.56
C PRO A 173 11.65 13.84 -1.28
N VAL A 174 12.43 14.91 -1.12
CA VAL A 174 12.45 15.77 0.07
C VAL A 174 12.62 17.25 -0.30
N GLY A 175 12.20 18.15 0.60
CA GLY A 175 12.44 19.59 0.49
C GLY A 175 13.78 20.04 1.08
N GLY A 176 14.19 21.27 0.75
CA GLY A 176 15.32 22.00 1.35
C GLY A 176 16.71 21.44 1.01
N ILE A 177 16.86 20.79 -0.15
CA ILE A 177 18.13 20.15 -0.54
C ILE A 177 19.29 21.16 -0.69
N PRO A 178 19.13 22.37 -1.29
CA PRO A 178 20.22 23.35 -1.36
C PRO A 178 20.78 23.70 0.03
N GLU A 179 19.88 24.00 0.98
CA GLU A 179 20.20 24.36 2.36
C GLU A 179 20.85 23.18 3.13
N LYS A 180 20.35 21.96 2.92
CA LYS A 180 20.91 20.73 3.50
C LYS A 180 22.32 20.41 2.99
N VAL A 181 22.58 20.62 1.68
CA VAL A 181 23.91 20.42 1.07
C VAL A 181 24.93 21.41 1.62
N GLN A 182 24.54 22.68 1.82
CA GLN A 182 25.37 23.68 2.48
C GLN A 182 25.72 23.26 3.92
N ALA A 183 24.73 22.90 4.73
CA ALA A 183 24.94 22.48 6.12
C ALA A 183 25.80 21.21 6.25
N ALA A 184 25.70 20.27 5.30
CA ALA A 184 26.57 19.10 5.25
C ALA A 184 28.05 19.48 4.99
N GLY A 185 28.30 20.45 4.10
CA GLY A 185 29.65 20.98 3.85
C GLY A 185 30.21 21.71 5.07
N GLU A 186 29.39 22.53 5.75
CA GLU A 186 29.76 23.18 7.02
C GLU A 186 30.07 22.16 8.13
N ALA A 187 29.35 21.03 8.16
CA ALA A 187 29.63 19.90 9.06
C ALA A 187 30.80 18.99 8.60
N GLY A 188 31.46 19.31 7.48
CA GLY A 188 32.66 18.62 7.01
C GLY A 188 32.44 17.32 6.23
N PHE A 189 31.23 17.07 5.73
CA PHE A 189 30.94 15.96 4.82
C PHE A 189 31.56 16.23 3.44
N THR A 190 32.01 15.17 2.78
CA THR A 190 32.60 15.23 1.43
C THR A 190 31.65 14.71 0.35
N THR A 191 30.65 13.92 0.74
CA THR A 191 29.61 13.40 -0.16
C THR A 191 28.24 13.52 0.49
N VAL A 192 27.25 14.00 -0.26
CA VAL A 192 25.82 13.98 0.11
C VAL A 192 25.02 13.26 -0.96
N LEU A 193 24.26 12.24 -0.55
CA LEU A 193 23.31 11.57 -1.43
C LEU A 193 21.93 12.24 -1.33
N ILE A 194 21.27 12.38 -2.47
CA ILE A 194 19.94 12.99 -2.62
C ILE A 194 19.02 12.09 -3.44
N PRO A 195 17.69 12.25 -3.37
CA PRO A 195 16.77 11.42 -4.14
C PRO A 195 16.89 11.67 -5.65
N LEU A 196 16.75 10.60 -6.43
CA LEU A 196 16.84 10.60 -7.88
C LEU A 196 15.93 11.65 -8.54
N GLY A 197 16.47 12.44 -9.47
CA GLY A 197 15.73 13.47 -10.19
C GLY A 197 15.63 14.82 -9.45
N GLN A 198 16.08 14.91 -8.20
CA GLN A 198 16.04 16.16 -7.43
C GLN A 198 17.26 17.07 -7.64
N ARG A 199 18.14 16.79 -8.61
CA ARG A 199 19.25 17.71 -8.97
C ARG A 199 18.82 19.17 -9.15
N MET A 200 17.63 19.42 -9.71
CA MET A 200 17.04 20.76 -9.81
C MET A 200 16.01 20.95 -8.68
N SER A 201 16.47 21.38 -7.51
CA SER A 201 15.63 21.52 -6.31
C SER A 201 15.28 22.97 -5.99
N THR A 202 14.11 23.17 -5.39
CA THR A 202 13.62 24.47 -4.93
C THR A 202 14.24 24.83 -3.58
N ASN A 203 14.78 26.05 -3.46
CA ASN A 203 15.29 26.61 -2.20
C ASN A 203 14.18 27.28 -1.37
N HIS A 204 14.50 27.79 -0.19
CA HIS A 204 13.55 28.43 0.73
C HIS A 204 12.82 29.68 0.17
N LYS A 205 13.26 30.23 -0.98
CA LYS A 205 12.65 31.39 -1.66
C LYS A 205 11.74 31.01 -2.82
N GLY A 206 11.65 29.73 -3.16
CA GLY A 206 10.97 29.27 -4.38
C GLY A 206 11.86 29.29 -5.63
N GLU A 207 13.17 29.54 -5.50
CA GLU A 207 14.12 29.57 -6.63
C GLU A 207 14.63 28.16 -6.94
N THR A 208 14.66 27.76 -8.21
CA THR A 208 15.21 26.46 -8.64
C THR A 208 16.74 26.51 -8.71
N VAL A 209 17.41 25.62 -7.97
CA VAL A 209 18.87 25.54 -7.82
C VAL A 209 19.38 24.20 -8.37
N ASP A 210 20.49 24.26 -9.13
CA ASP A 210 21.26 23.06 -9.49
C ASP A 210 22.14 22.67 -8.29
N VAL A 211 21.66 21.71 -7.49
CA VAL A 211 22.26 21.37 -6.18
C VAL A 211 23.65 20.76 -6.30
N VAL A 212 24.02 20.21 -7.46
CA VAL A 212 25.40 19.75 -7.72
C VAL A 212 26.35 20.95 -7.74
N LYS A 213 25.95 22.06 -8.36
CA LYS A 213 26.72 23.32 -8.32
C LYS A 213 26.72 23.98 -6.93
N GLU A 214 25.75 23.67 -6.09
CA GLU A 214 25.74 24.11 -4.69
C GLU A 214 26.70 23.26 -3.84
N GLY A 215 26.76 21.95 -4.10
CA GLY A 215 27.80 21.06 -3.59
C GLY A 215 29.20 21.53 -3.97
N ASP A 216 29.45 21.84 -5.25
CA ASP A 216 30.73 22.39 -5.73
C ASP A 216 31.17 23.65 -4.95
N ARG A 217 30.22 24.48 -4.49
CA ARG A 217 30.47 25.68 -3.67
C ARG A 217 30.73 25.35 -2.19
N ALA A 218 30.00 24.37 -1.66
CA ALA A 218 30.12 23.89 -0.28
C ALA A 218 31.34 22.96 -0.06
N GLY A 219 32.00 22.51 -1.14
CA GLY A 219 33.08 21.52 -1.08
C GLY A 219 32.60 20.06 -1.01
N VAL A 220 31.36 19.81 -1.43
CA VAL A 220 30.63 18.54 -1.26
C VAL A 220 30.29 17.94 -2.62
N THR A 221 30.60 16.65 -2.82
CA THR A 221 30.12 15.88 -3.97
C THR A 221 28.66 15.51 -3.77
N VAL A 222 27.75 15.95 -4.63
CA VAL A 222 26.34 15.55 -4.56
C VAL A 222 26.05 14.43 -5.56
N LYS A 223 25.42 13.34 -5.09
CA LYS A 223 25.04 12.17 -5.89
C LYS A 223 23.54 11.91 -5.80
N GLU A 224 22.91 11.55 -6.90
CA GLU A 224 21.51 11.12 -6.95
C GLU A 224 21.42 9.60 -6.75
N VAL A 225 20.51 9.14 -5.89
CA VAL A 225 20.21 7.71 -5.64
C VAL A 225 18.70 7.46 -5.70
N GLY A 226 18.29 6.38 -6.38
CA GLY A 226 16.88 6.00 -6.57
C GLY A 226 16.38 4.98 -5.54
N ASP A 227 17.25 4.17 -4.96
CA ASP A 227 16.88 3.19 -3.94
C ASP A 227 17.96 2.94 -2.86
N ILE A 228 17.56 2.15 -1.87
CA ILE A 228 18.34 1.76 -0.70
C ILE A 228 19.56 0.90 -1.03
N TYR A 229 19.60 0.20 -2.18
CA TYR A 229 20.78 -0.57 -2.58
C TYR A 229 21.88 0.37 -3.05
N GLU A 230 21.53 1.34 -3.90
CA GLU A 230 22.42 2.42 -4.34
C GLU A 230 22.89 3.28 -3.15
N ALA A 231 21.95 3.68 -2.28
CA ALA A 231 22.27 4.47 -1.10
C ALA A 231 23.15 3.71 -0.10
N TYR A 232 22.95 2.40 0.06
CA TYR A 232 23.77 1.57 0.95
C TYR A 232 25.19 1.39 0.42
N HIS A 233 25.36 1.11 -0.87
CA HIS A 233 26.69 1.05 -1.51
C HIS A 233 27.45 2.36 -1.28
N GLU A 234 26.82 3.50 -1.53
CA GLU A 234 27.44 4.81 -1.36
C GLU A 234 27.72 5.17 0.11
N LEU A 235 26.90 4.70 1.06
CA LEU A 235 27.11 4.91 2.50
C LEU A 235 28.16 3.97 3.11
N THR A 236 28.35 2.74 2.62
CA THR A 236 29.17 1.70 3.29
C THR A 236 30.35 1.19 2.47
N GLY A 237 30.35 1.40 1.16
CA GLY A 237 31.26 0.72 0.23
C GLY A 237 30.97 -0.77 0.03
N GLN A 238 29.85 -1.29 0.53
CA GLN A 238 29.46 -2.71 0.49
C GLN A 238 28.21 -2.94 -0.35
N GLU A 239 28.12 -4.14 -0.94
CA GLU A 239 26.93 -4.54 -1.71
C GLU A 239 25.88 -5.19 -0.82
N LEU A 240 24.65 -4.68 -0.89
CA LEU A 240 23.47 -5.49 -0.62
C LEU A 240 23.21 -6.38 -1.84
N THR A 241 22.71 -7.59 -1.63
CA THR A 241 22.30 -8.51 -2.70
C THR A 241 21.16 -7.88 -3.50
N MET A 242 21.52 -7.07 -4.50
CA MET A 242 20.59 -6.39 -5.38
C MET A 242 19.97 -7.47 -6.26
N PRO A 243 18.67 -7.75 -6.11
CA PRO A 243 18.12 -8.86 -6.85
C PRO A 243 17.96 -8.45 -8.33
N GLY A 244 18.03 -9.42 -9.27
CA GLY A 244 18.31 -9.15 -10.70
C GLY A 244 17.13 -9.37 -11.67
N VAL A 245 17.36 -10.05 -12.81
CA VAL A 245 16.36 -10.20 -13.89
C VAL A 245 16.03 -11.67 -14.23
N SER A 246 14.77 -12.05 -14.06
CA SER A 246 14.20 -13.41 -14.17
C SER A 246 13.20 -13.51 -15.30
N ARG A 247 12.60 -14.69 -15.44
CA ARG A 247 11.45 -14.91 -16.32
C ARG A 247 10.19 -14.38 -15.65
N ASP A 248 9.43 -13.57 -16.38
CA ASP A 248 8.09 -13.12 -15.98
C ASP A 248 7.24 -14.33 -15.52
N PRO A 249 6.82 -14.41 -14.25
CA PRO A 249 6.01 -15.49 -13.72
C PRO A 249 4.69 -15.66 -14.47
N ARG A 250 4.41 -16.92 -14.79
CA ARG A 250 3.12 -17.45 -15.25
C ARG A 250 2.70 -18.53 -14.28
N LEU A 251 1.40 -18.82 -14.18
CA LEU A 251 0.89 -19.97 -13.43
C LEU A 251 1.47 -21.28 -13.98
N ASP A 252 1.58 -22.29 -13.11
CA ASP A 252 1.66 -23.68 -13.57
C ASP A 252 0.34 -24.18 -14.20
N ALA A 253 0.36 -25.36 -14.82
CA ALA A 253 -0.80 -25.90 -15.53
C ALA A 253 -1.98 -26.23 -14.60
N ALA A 254 -1.72 -26.72 -13.38
CA ALA A 254 -2.76 -27.08 -12.43
C ALA A 254 -3.49 -25.84 -11.87
N SER A 255 -2.72 -24.79 -11.60
CA SER A 255 -3.21 -23.49 -11.16
C SER A 255 -3.94 -22.76 -12.29
N TYR A 256 -3.45 -22.85 -13.53
CA TYR A 256 -4.15 -22.34 -14.71
C TYR A 256 -5.54 -22.97 -14.86
N ASP A 257 -5.61 -24.31 -14.85
CA ASP A 257 -6.87 -25.07 -15.00
C ASP A 257 -7.86 -24.81 -13.84
N LYS A 258 -7.35 -24.45 -12.66
CA LYS A 258 -8.14 -24.05 -11.49
C LYS A 258 -8.66 -22.60 -11.58
N VAL A 259 -7.84 -21.67 -12.05
CA VAL A 259 -8.17 -20.22 -12.11
C VAL A 259 -9.06 -19.88 -13.30
N LYS A 260 -8.93 -20.60 -14.43
CA LYS A 260 -9.74 -20.33 -15.63
C LYS A 260 -11.26 -20.41 -15.38
N PRO A 261 -11.83 -21.49 -14.77
CA PRO A 261 -13.26 -21.56 -14.50
C PRO A 261 -13.79 -20.42 -13.62
N GLN A 262 -12.98 -19.94 -12.66
CA GLN A 262 -13.35 -18.79 -11.81
C GLN A 262 -13.38 -17.49 -12.61
N THR A 263 -12.43 -17.29 -13.52
CA THR A 263 -12.41 -16.15 -14.46
C THR A 263 -13.63 -16.16 -15.38
N ASP A 264 -13.94 -17.32 -15.96
CA ASP A 264 -15.09 -17.50 -16.85
C ASP A 264 -16.42 -17.22 -16.09
N ALA A 265 -16.51 -17.61 -14.81
CA ALA A 265 -17.65 -17.32 -13.94
C ALA A 265 -17.79 -15.83 -13.61
N MET A 266 -16.69 -15.10 -13.37
CA MET A 266 -16.75 -13.65 -13.15
C MET A 266 -17.13 -12.89 -14.42
N LEU A 267 -16.62 -13.29 -15.59
CA LEU A 267 -17.07 -12.72 -16.87
C LEU A 267 -18.56 -12.98 -17.13
N ALA A 268 -19.09 -14.14 -16.72
CA ALA A 268 -20.53 -14.43 -16.78
C ALA A 268 -21.35 -13.57 -15.79
N ARG A 269 -20.81 -13.24 -14.61
CA ARG A 269 -21.43 -12.28 -13.65
C ARG A 269 -21.50 -10.87 -14.24
N TYR A 270 -20.38 -10.35 -14.76
CA TYR A 270 -20.32 -9.08 -15.50
C TYR A 270 -21.40 -9.02 -16.60
N GLN A 271 -21.48 -10.06 -17.45
CA GLN A 271 -22.51 -10.15 -18.49
C GLN A 271 -23.93 -10.19 -17.92
N THR A 272 -24.16 -10.90 -16.80
CA THR A 272 -25.48 -11.00 -16.15
C THR A 272 -25.93 -9.65 -15.56
N ALA A 273 -24.99 -8.90 -14.97
CA ALA A 273 -25.24 -7.55 -14.48
C ALA A 273 -25.53 -6.58 -15.64
N GLY A 274 -24.70 -6.54 -16.70
CA GLY A 274 -25.00 -5.74 -17.90
C GLY A 274 -26.36 -6.05 -18.53
N ASN A 275 -26.78 -7.31 -18.53
CA ASN A 275 -28.11 -7.74 -18.98
C ASN A 275 -29.27 -7.32 -18.07
N ARG A 276 -29.02 -6.96 -16.80
CA ARG A 276 -29.97 -6.30 -15.89
C ARG A 276 -29.96 -4.78 -16.09
N PHE A 277 -28.77 -4.18 -16.11
CA PHE A 277 -28.55 -2.75 -16.36
C PHE A 277 -29.29 -2.25 -17.60
N GLY A 278 -29.18 -2.98 -18.73
CA GLY A 278 -29.88 -2.66 -19.99
C GLY A 278 -31.42 -2.75 -19.94
N ARG A 279 -32.02 -3.10 -18.80
CA ARG A 279 -33.47 -3.11 -18.54
C ARG A 279 -33.94 -1.97 -17.62
N LEU A 280 -33.01 -1.18 -17.08
CA LEU A 280 -33.32 0.02 -16.32
C LEU A 280 -33.96 1.09 -17.22
N PRO A 281 -34.72 2.05 -16.65
CA PRO A 281 -35.09 3.28 -17.36
C PRO A 281 -33.90 3.91 -18.08
N THR A 282 -34.11 4.39 -19.31
CA THR A 282 -33.04 4.95 -20.14
C THR A 282 -32.34 6.12 -19.46
N GLU A 283 -33.09 6.92 -18.69
CA GLU A 283 -32.59 8.05 -17.91
C GLU A 283 -31.52 7.64 -16.87
N ILE A 284 -31.63 6.42 -16.32
CA ILE A 284 -30.65 5.85 -15.38
C ILE A 284 -29.45 5.27 -16.13
N GLN A 285 -29.68 4.65 -17.31
CA GLN A 285 -28.59 4.17 -18.17
C GLN A 285 -27.74 5.34 -18.68
N ASP A 286 -28.37 6.42 -19.14
CA ASP A 286 -27.72 7.65 -19.62
C ASP A 286 -26.93 8.32 -18.49
N LEU A 287 -27.50 8.46 -17.29
CA LEU A 287 -26.81 9.04 -16.11
C LEU A 287 -25.45 8.37 -15.84
N PHE A 288 -25.41 7.04 -15.78
CA PHE A 288 -24.15 6.31 -15.54
C PHE A 288 -23.23 6.25 -16.77
N THR A 289 -23.79 6.37 -17.98
CA THR A 289 -23.01 6.42 -19.23
C THR A 289 -22.32 7.77 -19.41
N GLU A 290 -23.01 8.89 -19.16
CA GLU A 290 -22.41 10.23 -19.15
C GLU A 290 -21.37 10.37 -18.04
N ALA A 291 -21.62 9.79 -16.86
CA ALA A 291 -20.64 9.68 -15.78
C ALA A 291 -19.45 8.74 -16.08
N GLY A 292 -19.42 8.11 -17.26
CA GLY A 292 -18.33 7.25 -17.73
C GLY A 292 -18.19 5.91 -17.03
N LEU A 293 -19.05 5.61 -16.05
CA LEU A 293 -18.96 4.43 -15.17
C LEU A 293 -19.16 3.11 -15.95
N VAL A 294 -19.99 3.13 -16.98
CA VAL A 294 -20.19 1.99 -17.90
C VAL A 294 -18.90 1.70 -18.69
N ALA A 295 -18.37 2.68 -19.41
CA ALA A 295 -17.15 2.53 -20.22
C ALA A 295 -15.91 2.17 -19.36
N PHE A 296 -15.86 2.68 -18.14
CA PHE A 296 -14.86 2.32 -17.13
C PHE A 296 -14.94 0.82 -16.77
N THR A 297 -16.15 0.32 -16.46
CA THR A 297 -16.43 -1.09 -16.13
C THR A 297 -16.08 -2.02 -17.29
N ASP A 298 -16.54 -1.69 -18.49
CA ASP A 298 -16.28 -2.44 -19.72
C ASP A 298 -14.78 -2.55 -20.03
N GLY A 299 -14.00 -1.52 -19.66
CA GLY A 299 -12.54 -1.52 -19.75
C GLY A 299 -11.88 -2.65 -18.98
N PHE A 300 -12.42 -3.05 -17.82
CA PHE A 300 -11.90 -4.19 -17.05
C PHE A 300 -12.31 -5.53 -17.67
N ALA A 301 -13.53 -5.64 -18.19
CA ALA A 301 -13.95 -6.83 -18.93
C ALA A 301 -13.10 -7.05 -20.19
N ALA A 302 -12.77 -5.98 -20.91
CA ALA A 302 -11.89 -6.01 -22.08
C ALA A 302 -10.45 -6.42 -21.70
N LYS A 303 -9.88 -5.82 -20.63
CA LYS A 303 -8.55 -6.21 -20.11
C LYS A 303 -8.51 -7.68 -19.67
N ALA A 304 -9.55 -8.17 -18.98
CA ALA A 304 -9.67 -9.56 -18.56
C ALA A 304 -9.68 -10.54 -19.75
N GLN A 305 -10.50 -10.25 -20.76
CA GLN A 305 -10.57 -11.04 -21.99
C GLN A 305 -9.24 -11.03 -22.76
N ASP A 306 -8.55 -9.89 -22.82
CA ASP A 306 -7.26 -9.81 -23.51
C ASP A 306 -6.15 -10.59 -22.78
N LEU A 307 -6.05 -10.44 -21.45
CA LEU A 307 -5.17 -11.26 -20.62
C LEU A 307 -5.46 -12.76 -20.82
N GLN A 308 -6.73 -13.17 -20.87
CA GLN A 308 -7.10 -14.55 -21.13
C GLN A 308 -6.67 -15.04 -22.53
N ARG A 309 -6.80 -14.19 -23.58
CA ARG A 309 -6.28 -14.51 -24.94
C ARG A 309 -4.75 -14.66 -24.97
N GLN A 310 -4.04 -13.90 -24.14
CA GLN A 310 -2.59 -13.99 -23.97
C GLN A 310 -2.15 -15.17 -23.07
N GLY A 311 -3.08 -15.91 -22.46
CA GLY A 311 -2.79 -16.98 -21.50
C GLY A 311 -2.44 -16.50 -20.09
N LEU A 312 -2.63 -15.21 -19.81
CA LEU A 312 -2.27 -14.56 -18.55
C LEU A 312 -3.43 -14.68 -17.55
N GLN A 313 -3.70 -15.93 -17.18
CA GLN A 313 -4.98 -16.34 -16.60
C GLN A 313 -5.18 -15.88 -15.14
N ALA A 314 -4.10 -15.62 -14.40
CA ALA A 314 -4.19 -15.04 -13.05
C ALA A 314 -4.51 -13.55 -13.12
N GLY A 315 -3.91 -12.83 -14.06
CA GLY A 315 -4.27 -11.43 -14.33
C GLY A 315 -5.68 -11.29 -14.88
N ALA A 316 -6.09 -12.21 -15.76
CA ALA A 316 -7.45 -12.25 -16.30
C ALA A 316 -8.50 -12.43 -15.20
N PHE A 317 -8.25 -13.30 -14.21
CA PHE A 317 -9.11 -13.45 -13.03
C PHE A 317 -9.29 -12.12 -12.30
N ASN A 318 -8.19 -11.46 -11.92
CA ASN A 318 -8.21 -10.20 -11.16
C ASN A 318 -8.94 -9.06 -11.95
N MET A 319 -8.71 -8.92 -13.25
CA MET A 319 -9.48 -7.96 -14.06
C MET A 319 -10.96 -8.36 -14.20
N SER A 320 -11.30 -9.65 -14.22
CA SER A 320 -12.68 -10.12 -14.32
C SER A 320 -13.49 -9.93 -13.04
N THR A 321 -12.89 -10.07 -11.85
CA THR A 321 -13.57 -9.80 -10.58
C THR A 321 -13.91 -8.33 -10.43
N ILE A 322 -12.97 -7.44 -10.78
CA ILE A 322 -13.19 -5.99 -10.82
C ILE A 322 -14.34 -5.65 -11.77
N ALA A 323 -14.33 -6.18 -13.00
CA ALA A 323 -15.41 -5.96 -13.98
C ALA A 323 -16.79 -6.45 -13.50
N ALA A 324 -16.84 -7.65 -12.90
CA ALA A 324 -18.07 -8.25 -12.40
C ALA A 324 -18.71 -7.38 -11.31
N THR A 325 -17.92 -6.96 -10.33
CA THR A 325 -18.44 -6.21 -9.18
C THR A 325 -18.78 -4.77 -9.51
N TRP A 326 -18.03 -4.10 -10.38
CA TRP A 326 -18.45 -2.79 -10.87
C TRP A 326 -19.78 -2.86 -11.63
N ALA A 327 -19.96 -3.84 -12.52
CA ALA A 327 -21.22 -4.02 -13.22
C ALA A 327 -22.38 -4.33 -12.25
N GLU A 328 -22.17 -5.22 -11.27
CA GLU A 328 -23.17 -5.55 -10.25
C GLU A 328 -23.54 -4.35 -9.38
N ALA A 329 -22.57 -3.57 -8.89
CA ALA A 329 -22.82 -2.42 -8.03
C ALA A 329 -23.52 -1.26 -8.77
N LEU A 330 -23.11 -0.96 -10.01
CA LEU A 330 -23.79 0.03 -10.86
C LEU A 330 -25.21 -0.42 -11.21
N THR A 331 -25.41 -1.72 -11.48
CA THR A 331 -26.74 -2.30 -11.69
C THR A 331 -27.62 -2.15 -10.45
N ALA A 332 -27.11 -2.51 -9.27
CA ALA A 332 -27.86 -2.45 -8.01
C ALA A 332 -28.19 -1.00 -7.61
N THR A 333 -27.25 -0.06 -7.78
CA THR A 333 -27.50 1.38 -7.60
C THR A 333 -28.57 1.87 -8.58
N GLY A 334 -28.54 1.42 -9.83
CA GLY A 334 -29.57 1.72 -10.82
C GLY A 334 -30.95 1.17 -10.45
N GLU A 335 -31.02 -0.06 -9.95
CA GLU A 335 -32.25 -0.69 -9.46
C GLU A 335 -32.83 0.05 -8.23
N LEU A 336 -31.97 0.47 -7.29
CA LEU A 336 -32.34 1.30 -6.12
C LEU A 336 -32.89 2.69 -6.51
N LEU A 337 -32.48 3.25 -7.66
CA LEU A 337 -32.99 4.52 -8.16
C LEU A 337 -34.35 4.40 -8.89
N VAL A 338 -34.79 3.21 -9.30
CA VAL A 338 -36.05 3.03 -10.05
C VAL A 338 -37.29 3.62 -9.33
N PRO A 339 -37.48 3.49 -8.00
CA PRO A 339 -38.59 4.14 -7.30
C PRO A 339 -38.64 5.65 -7.50
N LEU A 340 -37.50 6.34 -7.44
CA LEU A 340 -37.41 7.79 -7.66
C LEU A 340 -37.85 8.19 -9.07
N PHE A 341 -37.38 7.47 -10.09
CA PHE A 341 -37.73 7.77 -11.50
C PHE A 341 -39.16 7.36 -11.88
N THR A 342 -39.81 6.46 -11.11
CA THR A 342 -41.17 5.96 -11.40
C THR A 342 -42.27 6.55 -10.52
N GLN A 343 -41.94 7.03 -9.32
CA GLN A 343 -42.88 7.55 -8.31
C GLN A 343 -42.55 8.99 -7.89
N GLY A 344 -41.44 9.56 -8.37
CA GLY A 344 -40.96 10.87 -7.92
C GLY A 344 -40.54 10.84 -6.46
N LEU A 345 -40.83 11.93 -5.73
CA LEU A 345 -40.43 12.08 -4.34
C LEU A 345 -41.11 11.09 -3.38
N GLU A 346 -42.28 10.55 -3.74
CA GLU A 346 -42.94 9.48 -2.97
C GLU A 346 -42.12 8.17 -2.97
N GLY A 347 -41.25 7.98 -3.97
CA GLY A 347 -40.29 6.87 -4.02
C GLY A 347 -39.05 7.07 -3.15
N LEU A 348 -38.80 8.27 -2.62
CA LEU A 348 -37.56 8.62 -1.91
C LEU A 348 -37.42 7.84 -0.59
N ASP A 349 -38.48 7.77 0.21
CA ASP A 349 -38.50 7.00 1.46
C ASP A 349 -38.26 5.51 1.20
N THR A 350 -38.77 4.97 0.09
CA THR A 350 -38.53 3.58 -0.31
C THR A 350 -37.06 3.35 -0.65
N MET A 351 -36.47 4.25 -1.44
CA MET A 351 -35.04 4.21 -1.79
C MET A 351 -34.15 4.36 -0.55
N PHE A 352 -34.44 5.28 0.38
CA PHE A 352 -33.66 5.43 1.62
C PHE A 352 -33.71 4.16 2.48
N ASN A 353 -34.91 3.62 2.75
CA ASN A 353 -35.04 2.39 3.54
C ASN A 353 -34.33 1.17 2.89
N GLN A 354 -34.22 1.14 1.56
CA GLN A 354 -33.46 0.10 0.85
C GLN A 354 -31.94 0.37 0.87
N ALA A 355 -31.51 1.63 0.88
CA ALA A 355 -30.10 2.01 0.94
C ALA A 355 -29.50 1.83 2.35
N THR A 356 -30.32 1.88 3.41
CA THR A 356 -29.90 1.68 4.80
C THR A 356 -30.16 0.28 5.37
N ASP A 357 -30.93 -0.61 4.71
CA ASP A 357 -31.05 -2.01 5.11
C ASP A 357 -29.80 -2.82 4.75
N THR A 358 -28.76 -2.66 5.57
CA THR A 358 -27.52 -3.45 5.50
C THR A 358 -27.64 -4.83 6.12
N SER A 359 -28.81 -5.21 6.66
CA SER A 359 -28.96 -6.46 7.42
C SER A 359 -28.63 -7.70 6.60
N ALA A 360 -28.85 -7.67 5.28
CA ALA A 360 -28.46 -8.74 4.37
C ALA A 360 -26.93 -8.80 4.21
N VAL A 361 -26.30 -7.65 3.95
CA VAL A 361 -24.86 -7.50 3.70
C VAL A 361 -24.05 -7.91 4.92
N GLU A 362 -24.46 -7.47 6.11
CA GLU A 362 -23.84 -7.84 7.38
C GLU A 362 -23.94 -9.35 7.64
N ARG A 363 -25.09 -9.97 7.35
CA ARG A 363 -25.25 -11.44 7.44
C ARG A 363 -24.34 -12.18 6.46
N GLU A 364 -24.17 -11.69 5.23
CA GLU A 364 -23.24 -12.27 4.26
C GLU A 364 -21.78 -12.11 4.68
N PHE A 365 -21.39 -10.93 5.18
CA PHE A 365 -20.06 -10.67 5.73
C PHE A 365 -19.73 -11.59 6.92
N PHE A 366 -20.59 -11.66 7.94
CA PHE A 366 -20.35 -12.52 9.10
C PHE A 366 -20.40 -14.01 8.71
N SER A 367 -21.32 -14.43 7.83
CA SER A 367 -21.32 -15.80 7.29
C SER A 367 -20.06 -16.13 6.47
N PHE A 368 -19.41 -15.14 5.85
CA PHE A 368 -18.14 -15.33 5.18
C PHE A 368 -16.99 -15.45 6.18
N LEU A 369 -16.95 -14.62 7.23
CA LEU A 369 -15.97 -14.76 8.31
C LEU A 369 -16.10 -16.11 9.05
N ASP A 370 -17.32 -16.60 9.29
CA ASP A 370 -17.57 -17.93 9.86
C ASP A 370 -16.98 -19.04 8.95
N ARG A 371 -17.16 -18.94 7.62
CA ARG A 371 -16.53 -19.85 6.64
C ARG A 371 -15.00 -19.78 6.67
N LEU A 372 -14.41 -18.59 6.78
CA LEU A 372 -12.95 -18.45 6.89
C LEU A 372 -12.43 -19.00 8.23
N SER A 373 -13.17 -18.82 9.33
CA SER A 373 -12.78 -19.32 10.67
C SER A 373 -12.80 -20.85 10.79
N THR A 374 -13.58 -21.54 9.97
CA THR A 374 -13.75 -23.01 10.00
C THR A 374 -12.83 -23.75 9.03
N TYR A 375 -12.12 -23.04 8.15
CA TYR A 375 -11.12 -23.62 7.26
C TYR A 375 -9.81 -23.93 8.01
N ASN A 376 -9.15 -25.05 7.71
CA ASN A 376 -7.87 -25.41 8.32
C ASN A 376 -6.75 -25.31 7.26
N PRO A 377 -5.99 -24.20 7.19
CA PRO A 377 -4.85 -24.10 6.27
C PRO A 377 -3.77 -25.13 6.64
N ARG A 378 -3.14 -25.72 5.62
CA ARG A 378 -2.13 -26.79 5.74
C ARG A 378 -0.78 -26.35 5.17
N THR A 379 -0.80 -25.43 4.22
CA THR A 379 0.35 -24.91 3.49
C THR A 379 0.38 -23.38 3.51
N VAL A 380 1.53 -22.79 3.21
CA VAL A 380 1.63 -21.32 3.06
C VAL A 380 0.85 -20.78 1.84
N ALA A 381 0.51 -21.60 0.85
CA ALA A 381 -0.40 -21.20 -0.22
C ALA A 381 -1.84 -21.05 0.30
N ASP A 382 -2.27 -21.96 1.20
CA ASP A 382 -3.55 -21.82 1.91
C ASP A 382 -3.61 -20.54 2.74
N VAL A 383 -2.45 -20.11 3.29
CA VAL A 383 -2.32 -18.85 4.01
C VAL A 383 -2.38 -17.64 3.06
N GLU A 384 -1.77 -17.70 1.87
CA GLU A 384 -1.96 -16.66 0.83
C GLU A 384 -3.46 -16.46 0.58
N GLY A 385 -4.19 -17.55 0.26
CA GLY A 385 -5.63 -17.50 0.05
C GLY A 385 -6.41 -16.93 1.23
N LEU A 386 -6.14 -17.39 2.45
CA LEU A 386 -6.86 -17.01 3.66
C LEU A 386 -6.59 -15.55 4.10
N VAL A 387 -5.34 -15.08 4.00
CA VAL A 387 -4.94 -13.71 4.35
C VAL A 387 -5.56 -12.70 3.38
N ASN A 388 -5.53 -12.97 2.07
CA ASN A 388 -6.17 -12.13 1.06
C ASN A 388 -7.71 -12.12 1.23
N ALA A 389 -8.30 -13.26 1.62
CA ALA A 389 -9.73 -13.38 1.89
C ALA A 389 -10.19 -12.55 3.12
N TYR A 390 -9.45 -12.62 4.23
CA TYR A 390 -9.71 -11.77 5.39
C TYR A 390 -9.54 -10.29 5.04
N ALA A 391 -8.45 -9.91 4.36
CA ALA A 391 -8.22 -8.52 3.91
C ALA A 391 -9.41 -7.97 3.10
N GLY A 392 -9.90 -8.72 2.12
CA GLY A 392 -11.06 -8.34 1.32
C GLY A 392 -12.36 -8.23 2.13
N ALA A 393 -12.51 -9.02 3.20
CA ALA A 393 -13.65 -8.91 4.12
C ALA A 393 -13.56 -7.67 5.03
N PHE A 394 -12.38 -7.37 5.58
CA PHE A 394 -12.16 -6.13 6.35
C PHE A 394 -12.46 -4.89 5.50
N ASP A 395 -12.07 -4.91 4.22
CA ASP A 395 -12.30 -3.81 3.28
C ASP A 395 -13.78 -3.65 2.93
N ALA A 396 -14.50 -4.75 2.73
CA ALA A 396 -15.96 -4.74 2.57
C ALA A 396 -16.64 -4.03 3.74
N TYR A 397 -16.35 -4.45 4.96
CA TYR A 397 -17.01 -3.92 6.15
C TYR A 397 -16.60 -2.47 6.45
N SER A 398 -15.34 -2.11 6.19
CA SER A 398 -14.86 -0.73 6.35
C SER A 398 -15.55 0.22 5.34
N LEU A 399 -15.74 -0.23 4.10
CA LEU A 399 -16.45 0.54 3.07
C LEU A 399 -17.96 0.61 3.34
N LEU A 400 -18.58 -0.48 3.80
CA LEU A 400 -19.99 -0.52 4.22
C LEU A 400 -20.24 0.47 5.37
N SER A 401 -19.41 0.43 6.40
CA SER A 401 -19.55 1.29 7.58
C SER A 401 -19.35 2.77 7.24
N PHE A 402 -18.46 3.09 6.30
CA PHE A 402 -18.32 4.43 5.77
C PHE A 402 -19.55 4.87 4.96
N ALA A 403 -20.03 4.01 4.05
CA ALA A 403 -21.21 4.28 3.24
C ALA A 403 -22.47 4.51 4.09
N GLN A 404 -22.70 3.70 5.12
CA GLN A 404 -23.78 3.86 6.10
C GLN A 404 -23.76 5.26 6.71
N GLN A 405 -22.61 5.69 7.25
CA GLN A 405 -22.47 6.99 7.94
C GLN A 405 -22.76 8.17 7.02
N GLU A 406 -22.25 8.15 5.77
CA GLU A 406 -22.53 9.22 4.82
C GLU A 406 -23.99 9.22 4.35
N ILE A 407 -24.63 8.05 4.18
CA ILE A 407 -26.07 7.96 3.88
C ILE A 407 -26.91 8.51 5.04
N GLU A 408 -26.57 8.16 6.30
CA GLU A 408 -27.23 8.70 7.49
C GLU A 408 -27.11 10.22 7.59
N VAL A 409 -25.92 10.78 7.38
CA VAL A 409 -25.69 12.24 7.35
C VAL A 409 -26.50 12.92 6.24
N ILE A 410 -26.64 12.28 5.07
CA ILE A 410 -27.44 12.80 3.95
C ILE A 410 -28.95 12.75 4.26
N ILE A 411 -29.44 11.67 4.88
CA ILE A 411 -30.83 11.57 5.36
C ILE A 411 -31.10 12.64 6.43
N ASP A 412 -30.19 12.84 7.37
CA ASP A 412 -30.31 13.87 8.41
C ASP A 412 -30.28 15.28 7.84
N ARG A 413 -29.50 15.57 6.79
CA ARG A 413 -29.57 16.85 6.07
C ARG A 413 -30.89 17.02 5.32
N TYR A 414 -31.37 15.96 4.66
CA TYR A 414 -32.64 15.97 3.94
C TYR A 414 -33.82 16.25 4.88
N ASN A 415 -33.88 15.57 6.03
CA ASN A 415 -34.89 15.76 7.07
C ASN A 415 -34.88 17.16 7.74
N ARG A 416 -33.92 18.02 7.39
CA ARG A 416 -33.77 19.41 7.87
C ARG A 416 -33.88 20.46 6.76
N ASP A 417 -34.26 20.05 5.54
CA ASP A 417 -34.24 20.88 4.32
C ASP A 417 -32.85 21.50 4.02
N ASP A 418 -31.76 20.88 4.49
CA ASP A 418 -30.39 21.40 4.46
C ASP A 418 -29.65 21.13 3.13
N PHE A 419 -30.35 21.22 1.99
CA PHE A 419 -29.77 21.11 0.66
C PHE A 419 -30.20 22.29 -0.22
N ALA A 420 -29.26 22.97 -0.86
CA ALA A 420 -29.57 24.13 -1.69
C ALA A 420 -30.27 23.77 -3.02
N SER A 421 -30.25 22.49 -3.41
CA SER A 421 -30.98 21.95 -4.56
C SER A 421 -31.04 20.42 -4.55
N TRP A 422 -32.00 19.86 -5.29
CA TRP A 422 -32.05 18.43 -5.61
C TRP A 422 -30.77 17.93 -6.31
N ASP A 423 -30.15 18.75 -7.15
CA ASP A 423 -28.88 18.44 -7.82
C ASP A 423 -27.72 18.27 -6.82
N GLU A 424 -27.68 19.07 -5.74
CA GLU A 424 -26.73 18.89 -4.63
C GLU A 424 -27.02 17.59 -3.86
N PHE A 425 -28.29 17.34 -3.52
CA PHE A 425 -28.73 16.15 -2.80
C PHE A 425 -28.35 14.85 -3.54
N PHE A 426 -28.69 14.73 -4.83
CA PHE A 426 -28.31 13.54 -5.62
C PHE A 426 -26.80 13.47 -5.86
N THR A 427 -26.09 14.61 -6.01
CA THR A 427 -24.62 14.63 -6.07
C THR A 427 -24.01 14.06 -4.79
N ALA A 428 -24.60 14.31 -3.61
CA ALA A 428 -24.13 13.75 -2.35
C ALA A 428 -24.47 12.26 -2.21
N LEU A 429 -25.70 11.85 -2.57
CA LEU A 429 -26.22 10.50 -2.29
C LEU A 429 -25.62 9.39 -3.16
N VAL A 430 -25.36 9.64 -4.45
CA VAL A 430 -25.05 8.53 -5.38
C VAL A 430 -23.73 7.82 -5.05
N MET A 431 -22.70 8.53 -4.56
CA MET A 431 -21.43 7.87 -4.20
C MET A 431 -21.56 6.92 -2.99
N PRO A 432 -22.10 7.35 -1.84
CA PRO A 432 -22.37 6.45 -0.70
C PRO A 432 -23.23 5.23 -1.06
N VAL A 433 -24.25 5.37 -1.90
CA VAL A 433 -25.04 4.22 -2.37
C VAL A 433 -24.18 3.25 -3.20
N VAL A 434 -23.37 3.76 -4.14
CA VAL A 434 -22.41 2.94 -4.91
C VAL A 434 -21.41 2.23 -3.98
N TRP A 435 -20.89 2.90 -2.95
CA TRP A 435 -20.00 2.29 -1.95
C TRP A 435 -20.64 1.13 -1.19
N SER A 436 -21.91 1.28 -0.77
CA SER A 436 -22.68 0.21 -0.12
C SER A 436 -22.88 -1.01 -1.03
N GLN A 437 -23.16 -0.80 -2.32
CA GLN A 437 -23.32 -1.89 -3.28
C GLN A 437 -21.97 -2.56 -3.64
N LEU A 438 -20.88 -1.79 -3.75
CA LEU A 438 -19.52 -2.34 -3.93
C LEU A 438 -19.09 -3.19 -2.73
N ALA A 439 -19.35 -2.71 -1.50
CA ALA A 439 -19.06 -3.44 -0.26
C ALA A 439 -19.80 -4.79 -0.17
N SER A 440 -21.01 -4.88 -0.72
CA SER A 440 -21.76 -6.13 -0.82
C SER A 440 -21.08 -7.10 -1.80
N SER A 441 -20.82 -6.64 -3.03
CA SER A 441 -20.17 -7.44 -4.08
C SER A 441 -18.74 -7.89 -3.73
N GLN A 442 -18.02 -7.09 -2.93
CA GLN A 442 -16.68 -7.36 -2.39
C GLN A 442 -16.59 -8.72 -1.66
N ILE A 443 -17.62 -9.10 -0.89
CA ILE A 443 -17.63 -10.37 -0.14
C ILE A 443 -17.53 -11.56 -1.10
N VAL A 444 -18.29 -11.49 -2.21
CA VAL A 444 -18.34 -12.56 -3.21
C VAL A 444 -17.02 -12.67 -3.99
N ILE A 445 -16.33 -11.55 -4.24
CA ILE A 445 -14.97 -11.59 -4.78
C ILE A 445 -13.99 -12.17 -3.77
N SER A 446 -14.05 -11.73 -2.51
CA SER A 446 -13.13 -12.20 -1.45
C SER A 446 -13.24 -13.72 -1.27
N GLY A 447 -14.45 -14.27 -1.39
CA GLY A 447 -14.67 -15.71 -1.50
C GLY A 447 -14.11 -16.34 -2.77
N SER A 448 -14.21 -15.69 -3.93
CA SER A 448 -13.63 -16.19 -5.19
C SER A 448 -12.09 -16.19 -5.17
N THR A 449 -11.48 -15.16 -4.58
CA THR A 449 -10.03 -15.04 -4.33
C THR A 449 -9.55 -16.12 -3.36
N PHE A 450 -10.33 -16.40 -2.31
CA PHE A 450 -10.07 -17.52 -1.41
C PHE A 450 -10.03 -18.87 -2.16
N GLU A 451 -11.01 -19.14 -3.03
CA GLU A 451 -11.07 -20.38 -3.82
C GLU A 451 -9.89 -20.56 -4.78
N VAL A 452 -9.37 -19.49 -5.39
CA VAL A 452 -8.15 -19.60 -6.23
C VAL A 452 -6.85 -19.69 -5.42
N GLY A 453 -6.79 -19.13 -4.21
CA GLY A 453 -5.60 -19.18 -3.35
C GLY A 453 -5.44 -20.48 -2.55
N ARG A 454 -6.53 -21.08 -2.05
CA ARG A 454 -6.49 -22.26 -1.17
C ARG A 454 -6.23 -23.58 -1.90
N ASP A 455 -5.60 -24.55 -1.24
CA ASP A 455 -5.35 -25.91 -1.73
C ASP A 455 -4.52 -25.97 -3.04
N ASN A 456 -3.61 -25.01 -3.21
CA ASN A 456 -2.53 -25.03 -4.23
C ASN A 456 -1.29 -25.80 -3.70
N PRO A 457 -0.32 -26.14 -4.57
CA PRO A 457 1.00 -26.59 -4.11
C PRO A 457 1.63 -25.57 -3.14
N GLY A 458 2.12 -26.03 -1.99
CA GLY A 458 2.59 -25.18 -0.92
C GLY A 458 3.50 -25.90 0.08
N ALA A 459 4.51 -25.19 0.58
CA ALA A 459 5.30 -25.61 1.73
C ALA A 459 4.42 -25.72 2.98
N ALA A 460 4.78 -26.59 3.92
CA ALA A 460 4.14 -26.64 5.22
C ALA A 460 4.34 -25.32 5.99
N ILE A 461 3.36 -24.95 6.80
CA ILE A 461 3.43 -23.76 7.67
C ILE A 461 4.36 -24.10 8.84
N SER A 462 5.38 -23.28 9.09
CA SER A 462 6.36 -23.50 10.15
C SER A 462 5.72 -23.37 11.53
N THR A 463 5.99 -24.34 12.40
CA THR A 463 5.58 -24.32 13.81
C THR A 463 6.45 -23.42 14.70
N GLU A 464 7.52 -22.83 14.15
CA GLU A 464 8.44 -21.97 14.90
C GLU A 464 8.08 -20.47 14.81
N VAL A 465 7.11 -20.13 13.97
CA VAL A 465 6.64 -18.77 13.69
C VAL A 465 5.32 -18.51 14.41
N ASP A 466 5.26 -17.43 15.21
CA ASP A 466 4.01 -16.94 15.79
C ASP A 466 3.26 -16.08 14.75
N LEU A 467 2.10 -16.54 14.30
CA LEU A 467 1.28 -15.83 13.32
C LEU A 467 0.64 -14.55 13.85
N ALA A 468 0.33 -14.49 15.16
CA ALA A 468 -0.25 -13.30 15.78
C ALA A 468 0.81 -12.19 15.87
N GLN A 469 2.04 -12.58 16.18
CA GLN A 469 3.23 -11.71 16.15
C GLN A 469 3.43 -11.06 14.78
N VAL A 470 3.38 -11.85 13.70
CA VAL A 470 3.54 -11.33 12.33
C VAL A 470 2.42 -10.36 11.95
N GLY A 471 1.18 -10.65 12.35
CA GLY A 471 0.07 -9.71 12.16
C GLY A 471 0.26 -8.41 12.92
N ASP A 472 0.79 -8.47 14.15
CA ASP A 472 1.03 -7.30 14.99
C ASP A 472 2.22 -6.44 14.49
N PHE A 473 3.25 -7.06 13.89
CA PHE A 473 4.33 -6.38 13.17
C PHE A 473 3.78 -5.47 12.06
N PHE A 474 2.99 -6.04 11.13
CA PHE A 474 2.43 -5.26 10.02
C PHE A 474 1.39 -4.25 10.49
N ARG A 475 0.60 -4.55 11.53
CA ARG A 475 -0.32 -3.58 12.16
C ARG A 475 0.45 -2.36 12.69
N ARG A 476 1.52 -2.54 13.47
CA ARG A 476 2.34 -1.43 14.01
C ARG A 476 2.91 -0.56 12.89
N GLY A 477 3.33 -1.15 11.77
CA GLY A 477 3.74 -0.41 10.58
C GLY A 477 2.60 0.32 9.86
N ALA A 478 1.41 -0.26 9.82
CA ALA A 478 0.23 0.37 9.24
C ALA A 478 -0.21 1.61 10.05
N ASP A 479 -0.13 1.52 11.37
CA ASP A 479 -0.37 2.63 12.29
C ASP A 479 0.69 3.73 12.07
N ALA A 480 1.98 3.37 11.98
CA ALA A 480 3.06 4.30 11.67
C ALA A 480 2.89 5.00 10.31
N ASN A 481 2.48 4.28 9.26
CA ASN A 481 2.17 4.85 7.95
C ASN A 481 0.95 5.78 7.99
N MET A 482 -0.06 5.51 8.82
CA MET A 482 -1.20 6.41 8.99
C MET A 482 -0.81 7.69 9.75
N THR A 483 0.04 7.59 10.78
CA THR A 483 0.64 8.77 11.44
C THR A 483 1.47 9.58 10.45
N ALA A 484 2.33 8.93 9.65
CA ALA A 484 3.11 9.61 8.63
C ALA A 484 2.21 10.32 7.60
N PHE A 485 1.14 9.71 7.10
CA PHE A 485 0.21 10.39 6.19
C PHE A 485 -0.48 11.59 6.87
N THR A 486 -0.97 11.40 8.09
CA THR A 486 -1.68 12.44 8.86
C THR A 486 -0.78 13.64 9.13
N GLU A 487 0.45 13.41 9.58
CA GLU A 487 1.38 14.46 10.01
C GLU A 487 2.19 15.08 8.85
N ASN A 488 2.52 14.32 7.80
CA ASN A 488 3.30 14.83 6.65
C ASN A 488 2.43 15.51 5.58
N VAL A 489 1.15 15.13 5.46
CA VAL A 489 0.23 15.62 4.42
C VAL A 489 -0.94 16.38 5.03
N VAL A 490 -1.73 15.72 5.88
CA VAL A 490 -3.06 16.22 6.25
C VAL A 490 -2.96 17.41 7.20
N ALA A 491 -2.09 17.37 8.22
CA ALA A 491 -1.95 18.47 9.16
C ALA A 491 -1.38 19.76 8.53
N PRO A 492 -0.29 19.74 7.72
CA PRO A 492 0.22 20.93 7.05
C PRO A 492 -0.77 21.54 6.05
N TRP A 493 -1.51 20.68 5.32
CA TRP A 493 -2.53 21.14 4.39
C TRP A 493 -3.74 21.72 5.12
N ALA A 494 -4.18 21.11 6.23
CA ALA A 494 -5.25 21.64 7.06
C ALA A 494 -4.89 23.02 7.65
N GLU A 495 -3.66 23.19 8.15
CA GLU A 495 -3.13 24.48 8.60
C GLU A 495 -3.16 25.52 7.47
N SER A 496 -2.69 25.17 6.27
CA SER A 496 -2.71 26.08 5.11
C SER A 496 -4.10 26.55 4.68
N GLN A 497 -5.15 25.80 5.05
CA GLN A 497 -6.56 26.13 4.79
C GLN A 497 -7.29 26.72 6.01
N GLY A 498 -6.63 26.83 7.17
CA GLY A 498 -7.26 27.30 8.41
C GLY A 498 -8.33 26.34 8.97
N THR A 499 -8.23 25.04 8.65
CA THR A 499 -9.14 23.98 9.11
C THR A 499 -8.42 23.01 10.05
N SER A 500 -9.15 22.13 10.74
CA SER A 500 -8.52 21.07 11.55
C SER A 500 -8.16 19.84 10.73
N THR A 501 -7.12 19.12 11.15
CA THR A 501 -6.68 17.85 10.53
C THR A 501 -7.85 16.87 10.36
N ASN A 502 -8.72 16.75 11.37
CA ASN A 502 -9.89 15.87 11.34
C ASN A 502 -10.92 16.30 10.29
N GLN A 503 -11.15 17.61 10.11
CA GLN A 503 -12.07 18.13 9.09
C GLN A 503 -11.53 17.90 7.67
N LEU A 504 -10.23 18.10 7.45
CA LEU A 504 -9.62 17.78 6.15
C LEU A 504 -9.60 16.27 5.90
N LEU A 505 -9.31 15.45 6.91
CA LEU A 505 -9.30 13.98 6.79
C LEU A 505 -10.69 13.41 6.44
N ALA A 506 -11.77 13.98 7.00
CA ALA A 506 -13.14 13.67 6.60
C ALA A 506 -13.43 14.13 5.16
N ALA A 507 -13.07 15.38 4.80
CA ALA A 507 -13.25 15.88 3.44
C ALA A 507 -12.48 15.06 2.39
N LEU A 508 -11.29 14.54 2.73
CA LEU A 508 -10.50 13.63 1.91
C LEU A 508 -11.15 12.26 1.79
N SER A 509 -11.73 11.72 2.87
CA SER A 509 -12.48 10.45 2.85
C SER A 509 -13.63 10.50 1.84
N ASN A 510 -14.33 11.64 1.76
CA ASN A 510 -15.49 11.81 0.88
C ASN A 510 -15.14 11.95 -0.62
N VAL A 511 -13.85 11.99 -0.98
CA VAL A 511 -13.38 12.03 -2.38
C VAL A 511 -12.33 10.95 -2.72
N ASP A 512 -11.67 10.35 -1.73
CA ASP A 512 -10.72 9.26 -1.90
C ASP A 512 -11.12 8.02 -1.06
N PRO A 513 -11.51 6.91 -1.71
CA PRO A 513 -11.90 5.68 -1.02
C PRO A 513 -10.75 5.01 -0.25
N ILE A 514 -9.50 5.30 -0.57
CA ILE A 514 -8.31 4.79 0.14
C ILE A 514 -8.25 5.46 1.53
N VAL A 515 -8.47 6.78 1.57
CA VAL A 515 -8.52 7.55 2.82
C VAL A 515 -9.73 7.11 3.63
N ALA A 516 -10.91 7.02 3.02
CA ALA A 516 -12.12 6.53 3.68
C ALA A 516 -11.96 5.14 4.30
N ALA A 517 -11.32 4.22 3.56
CA ALA A 517 -11.01 2.89 4.06
C ALA A 517 -10.02 2.94 5.23
N ALA A 518 -8.88 3.64 5.10
CA ALA A 518 -7.88 3.75 6.17
C ALA A 518 -8.48 4.31 7.49
N VAL A 519 -9.26 5.39 7.38
CA VAL A 519 -9.92 6.05 8.52
C VAL A 519 -11.05 5.21 9.11
N SER A 520 -11.80 4.48 8.30
CA SER A 520 -12.90 3.63 8.78
C SER A 520 -12.40 2.30 9.35
N GLN A 521 -11.29 1.77 8.82
CA GLN A 521 -10.69 0.52 9.24
C GLN A 521 -10.15 0.60 10.67
N GLN A 522 -9.54 1.74 11.08
CA GLN A 522 -9.20 2.03 12.48
C GLN A 522 -10.43 2.04 13.42
N ARG A 523 -11.61 2.43 12.91
CA ARG A 523 -12.85 2.53 13.71
C ARG A 523 -13.56 1.17 13.86
N VAL A 524 -13.49 0.29 12.86
CA VAL A 524 -14.10 -1.06 12.92
C VAL A 524 -13.15 -2.14 13.43
N GLN A 525 -11.85 -1.86 13.59
CA GLN A 525 -10.83 -2.84 14.00
C GLN A 525 -11.21 -3.60 15.28
N SER A 526 -11.63 -2.88 16.33
CA SER A 526 -12.02 -3.49 17.61
C SER A 526 -13.23 -4.42 17.46
N ALA A 527 -14.29 -3.96 16.80
CA ALA A 527 -15.52 -4.75 16.60
C ALA A 527 -15.25 -6.05 15.83
N ILE A 528 -14.38 -6.02 14.81
CA ILE A 528 -14.03 -7.23 14.05
C ILE A 528 -13.05 -8.11 14.84
N ALA A 529 -12.11 -7.53 15.59
CA ALA A 529 -11.21 -8.28 16.48
C ALA A 529 -11.99 -9.01 17.59
N ASP A 530 -13.01 -8.37 18.18
CA ASP A 530 -13.91 -8.96 19.17
C ASP A 530 -14.78 -10.07 18.55
N TYR A 531 -15.35 -9.84 17.36
CA TYR A 531 -16.13 -10.85 16.64
C TYR A 531 -15.28 -12.07 16.27
N ILE A 532 -14.06 -11.87 15.75
CA ILE A 532 -13.15 -12.97 15.40
C ILE A 532 -12.63 -13.65 16.67
N GLY A 533 -12.33 -12.90 17.73
CA GLY A 533 -12.10 -13.39 19.08
C GLY A 533 -10.72 -14.00 19.32
N THR A 534 -10.07 -13.62 20.42
CA THR A 534 -8.77 -14.18 20.82
C THR A 534 -8.89 -15.68 21.10
N GLY A 535 -8.00 -16.47 20.50
CA GLY A 535 -7.97 -17.92 20.65
C GLY A 535 -8.97 -18.71 19.79
N LYS A 536 -9.79 -18.08 18.94
CA LYS A 536 -10.50 -18.82 17.88
C LYS A 536 -9.53 -19.31 16.80
N PRO A 537 -9.85 -20.41 16.09
CA PRO A 537 -9.12 -20.78 14.88
C PRO A 537 -9.04 -19.61 13.89
N ASN A 538 -7.90 -19.49 13.22
CA ASN A 538 -7.57 -18.47 12.23
C ASN A 538 -7.58 -16.99 12.67
N ALA A 539 -7.81 -16.67 13.95
CA ALA A 539 -7.77 -15.29 14.44
C ALA A 539 -6.45 -14.56 14.09
N ALA A 540 -5.31 -15.28 14.16
CA ALA A 540 -4.01 -14.75 13.78
C ALA A 540 -3.89 -14.44 12.26
N TYR A 541 -4.48 -15.25 11.38
CA TYR A 541 -4.51 -14.96 9.93
C TYR A 541 -5.41 -13.76 9.60
N ALA A 542 -6.45 -13.51 10.40
CA ALA A 542 -7.25 -12.29 10.27
C ALA A 542 -6.45 -11.04 10.70
N THR A 543 -5.74 -11.09 11.84
CA THR A 543 -4.81 -10.01 12.23
C THR A 543 -3.74 -9.77 11.17
N LEU A 544 -3.24 -10.84 10.53
CA LEU A 544 -2.28 -10.75 9.44
C LEU A 544 -2.87 -10.12 8.16
N GLY A 545 -4.08 -10.52 7.76
CA GLY A 545 -4.82 -9.90 6.65
C GLY A 545 -5.11 -8.42 6.90
N TYR A 546 -5.49 -8.06 8.12
CA TYR A 546 -5.62 -6.66 8.54
C TYR A 546 -4.28 -5.93 8.43
N GLY A 547 -3.22 -6.45 9.06
CA GLY A 547 -1.92 -5.78 9.15
C GLY A 547 -1.31 -5.50 7.77
N LEU A 548 -1.19 -6.54 6.93
CA LEU A 548 -0.62 -6.42 5.59
C LEU A 548 -1.41 -5.45 4.71
N ASN A 549 -2.74 -5.54 4.69
CA ASN A 549 -3.55 -4.71 3.81
C ASN A 549 -3.49 -3.23 4.20
N ASN A 550 -3.53 -2.91 5.51
CA ASN A 550 -3.40 -1.53 5.97
C ASN A 550 -1.96 -0.99 5.82
N TYR A 551 -0.93 -1.82 6.01
CA TYR A 551 0.46 -1.41 5.80
C TYR A 551 0.67 -0.91 4.38
N VAL A 552 0.17 -1.67 3.40
CA VAL A 552 0.17 -1.34 1.98
C VAL A 552 -0.72 -0.12 1.70
N ARG A 553 -1.98 -0.12 2.15
CA ARG A 553 -2.92 1.01 1.96
C ARG A 553 -2.33 2.34 2.41
N ASN A 554 -1.76 2.38 3.62
CA ASN A 554 -1.34 3.61 4.26
C ASN A 554 0.00 4.11 3.72
N GLN A 555 0.91 3.19 3.30
CA GLN A 555 2.10 3.54 2.51
C GLN A 555 1.70 4.31 1.23
N LEU A 556 0.57 3.95 0.64
CA LEU A 556 0.18 4.46 -0.67
C LEU A 556 -0.53 5.80 -0.64
N LEU A 557 -1.09 6.16 0.51
CA LEU A 557 -1.46 7.52 0.81
C LEU A 557 -0.24 8.44 0.82
N LEU A 558 0.92 7.98 1.31
CA LEU A 558 2.19 8.71 1.19
C LEU A 558 2.66 8.79 -0.27
N ASP A 559 2.60 7.68 -1.03
CA ASP A 559 3.04 7.69 -2.43
C ASP A 559 2.22 8.63 -3.32
N LYS A 560 0.89 8.66 -3.12
CA LYS A 560 -0.02 9.59 -3.81
C LYS A 560 0.16 11.03 -3.34
N TYR A 561 0.06 11.30 -2.04
CA TYR A 561 -0.10 12.67 -1.54
C TYR A 561 1.19 13.36 -1.08
N TYR A 562 2.28 12.62 -0.85
CA TYR A 562 3.57 13.18 -0.41
C TYR A 562 4.68 12.98 -1.44
N ASN A 563 4.91 11.74 -1.91
CA ASN A 563 6.13 11.41 -2.63
C ASN A 563 6.14 11.93 -4.08
N ASN A 564 5.22 11.52 -4.98
CA ASN A 564 5.49 11.73 -6.41
C ASN A 564 4.28 12.05 -7.32
N ALA A 565 3.02 11.99 -6.87
CA ALA A 565 1.91 12.31 -7.77
C ALA A 565 1.68 13.83 -7.88
N VAL A 566 1.34 14.29 -9.09
CA VAL A 566 0.78 15.64 -9.31
C VAL A 566 -0.74 15.51 -9.34
N LEU A 567 -1.42 16.22 -8.44
CA LEU A 567 -2.87 16.16 -8.27
C LEU A 567 -3.58 17.39 -8.87
N ASP A 568 -4.79 17.21 -9.39
CA ASP A 568 -5.68 18.31 -9.79
C ASP A 568 -6.51 18.89 -8.62
N GLU A 569 -7.34 19.89 -8.91
CA GLU A 569 -8.29 20.51 -7.96
C GLU A 569 -9.35 19.55 -7.38
N ASN A 570 -9.41 18.31 -7.88
CA ASN A 570 -10.32 17.25 -7.45
C ASN A 570 -9.55 16.04 -6.86
N LEU A 571 -8.23 16.17 -6.66
CA LEU A 571 -7.32 15.19 -6.08
C LEU A 571 -7.05 13.95 -6.95
N ASN A 572 -7.25 14.11 -8.25
CA ASN A 572 -6.97 13.11 -9.28
C ASN A 572 -5.49 13.17 -9.67
N VAL A 573 -4.85 12.01 -9.83
CA VAL A 573 -3.49 11.94 -10.38
C VAL A 573 -3.54 12.40 -11.85
N THR A 574 -2.78 13.44 -12.20
CA THR A 574 -2.68 13.99 -13.56
C THR A 574 -1.28 13.93 -14.15
N GLY A 575 -0.27 13.71 -13.31
CA GLY A 575 1.13 13.57 -13.70
C GLY A 575 1.99 13.10 -12.53
N VAL A 576 3.32 13.17 -12.70
CA VAL A 576 4.30 12.91 -11.63
C VAL A 576 5.21 14.11 -11.45
N MET A 577 5.82 14.24 -10.27
CA MET A 577 6.84 15.27 -10.03
C MET A 577 8.20 14.86 -10.62
N TYR A 578 8.52 13.57 -10.56
CA TYR A 578 9.79 12.99 -11.00
C TYR A 578 9.55 11.68 -11.75
N ASP A 579 9.59 11.72 -13.09
CA ASP A 579 9.51 10.52 -13.94
C ASP A 579 10.62 9.51 -13.64
N ALA A 580 11.81 9.97 -13.24
CA ALA A 580 12.92 9.09 -12.87
C ALA A 580 12.59 8.27 -11.60
N VAL A 581 12.04 8.91 -10.57
CA VAL A 581 11.58 8.21 -9.35
C VAL A 581 10.43 7.27 -9.70
N LEU A 582 9.46 7.69 -10.52
CA LEU A 582 8.39 6.78 -10.95
C LEU A 582 8.96 5.60 -11.73
N ASN A 583 9.86 5.79 -12.69
CA ASN A 583 10.38 4.66 -13.48
C ASN A 583 11.28 3.72 -12.66
N HIS A 584 12.06 4.24 -11.71
CA HIS A 584 12.76 3.42 -10.72
C HIS A 584 11.75 2.67 -9.83
N ALA A 585 10.69 3.37 -9.40
CA ALA A 585 9.49 2.85 -8.73
C ALA A 585 8.69 1.84 -9.59
N LEU A 586 8.80 1.89 -10.92
CA LEU A 586 8.20 0.95 -11.88
C LEU A 586 9.13 -0.20 -12.20
N ASP A 587 10.37 -0.12 -11.77
CA ASP A 587 11.14 -1.30 -11.44
C ASP A 587 10.98 -1.65 -9.93
N LEU A 588 9.95 -1.07 -9.23
CA LEU A 588 9.41 -1.32 -7.83
C LEU A 588 7.78 -1.72 -7.50
N GLY A 589 6.93 -2.90 -7.60
CA GLY A 589 6.64 -4.47 -8.10
C GLY A 589 7.23 -5.68 -9.20
N LYS A 590 8.11 -5.63 -10.31
CA LYS A 590 9.20 -6.43 -11.10
C LYS A 590 10.84 -6.58 -10.94
N ARG A 591 11.73 -5.99 -10.05
CA ARG A 591 13.21 -6.38 -9.62
C ARG A 591 13.94 -7.40 -8.52
N GLN A 592 13.74 -8.16 -7.33
CA GLN A 592 13.01 -8.55 -5.97
C GLN A 592 11.75 -9.50 -5.55
N LEU A 593 10.71 -9.90 -6.32
CA LEU A 593 9.43 -10.59 -6.05
C LEU A 593 9.11 -11.61 -7.13
N ALA A 594 9.53 -11.42 -8.39
CA ALA A 594 9.80 -12.58 -9.24
C ALA A 594 10.71 -13.60 -8.50
N ASP A 595 11.50 -13.15 -7.52
CA ASP A 595 12.30 -13.87 -6.52
C ASP A 595 11.40 -14.40 -5.42
N GLU A 596 10.53 -13.61 -4.78
CA GLU A 596 9.73 -14.20 -3.71
C GLU A 596 8.80 -15.26 -4.31
N ILE A 597 8.26 -15.04 -5.51
CA ILE A 597 7.59 -16.06 -6.33
C ILE A 597 8.55 -17.21 -6.72
N ALA A 598 9.81 -16.95 -7.09
CA ALA A 598 10.79 -18.01 -7.39
C ALA A 598 11.21 -18.81 -6.15
N ARG A 599 11.59 -18.16 -5.03
CA ARG A 599 11.91 -18.73 -3.71
C ARG A 599 10.76 -19.52 -3.11
N LEU A 600 9.52 -19.06 -3.31
CA LEU A 600 8.32 -19.80 -2.96
C LEU A 600 8.24 -21.08 -3.80
N ARG A 601 8.43 -20.99 -5.12
CA ARG A 601 8.46 -22.16 -6.03
C ARG A 601 9.61 -23.13 -5.77
N GLU A 602 10.80 -22.62 -5.44
CA GLU A 602 11.95 -23.39 -4.95
C GLU A 602 11.67 -24.01 -3.56
N GLY A 603 10.71 -23.47 -2.81
CA GLY A 603 10.12 -24.08 -1.62
C GLY A 603 8.90 -24.97 -1.90
N GLY A 604 8.55 -25.23 -3.17
CA GLY A 604 7.36 -26.03 -3.53
C GLY A 604 6.01 -25.31 -3.40
N THR A 605 6.01 -23.98 -3.35
CA THR A 605 4.82 -23.14 -3.22
C THR A 605 4.49 -22.41 -4.52
N GLU A 606 3.22 -22.45 -4.93
CA GLU A 606 2.70 -21.74 -6.10
C GLU A 606 1.79 -20.57 -5.66
N PRO A 607 2.31 -19.32 -5.59
CA PRO A 607 1.59 -18.16 -5.08
C PRO A 607 0.68 -17.54 -6.15
N VAL A 608 -0.46 -18.19 -6.38
CA VAL A 608 -1.42 -17.87 -7.44
C VAL A 608 -1.89 -16.41 -7.40
N ILE A 609 -2.10 -15.84 -6.21
CA ILE A 609 -2.61 -14.46 -6.09
C ILE A 609 -1.49 -13.46 -6.41
N SER A 610 -0.28 -13.69 -5.90
CA SER A 610 0.89 -12.85 -6.22
C SER A 610 1.31 -12.92 -7.70
N VAL A 611 1.11 -14.06 -8.37
CA VAL A 611 1.21 -14.15 -9.84
C VAL A 611 0.10 -13.35 -10.53
N GLY A 612 -1.14 -13.36 -10.01
CA GLY A 612 -2.22 -12.51 -10.51
C GLY A 612 -1.85 -11.02 -10.53
N SER A 613 -1.38 -10.51 -9.40
CA SER A 613 -0.81 -9.16 -9.28
C SER A 613 0.32 -8.92 -10.29
N TYR A 614 1.18 -9.92 -10.53
CA TYR A 614 2.25 -9.85 -11.52
C TYR A 614 1.72 -9.53 -12.91
N GLU A 615 0.70 -10.25 -13.35
CA GLU A 615 0.21 -10.16 -14.73
C GLU A 615 -0.56 -8.87 -14.97
N VAL A 616 -1.50 -8.53 -14.08
CA VAL A 616 -2.35 -7.32 -14.13
C VAL A 616 -1.55 -6.07 -14.49
N ALA A 617 -0.47 -5.83 -13.76
CA ALA A 617 0.25 -4.58 -13.84
C ALA A 617 1.51 -4.65 -14.69
N GLY A 618 1.79 -5.81 -15.29
CA GLY A 618 2.61 -5.86 -16.50
C GLY A 618 2.00 -4.97 -17.59
N LEU A 619 0.67 -4.86 -17.61
CA LEU A 619 -0.06 -3.89 -18.42
C LEU A 619 0.07 -2.47 -17.84
N GLN A 620 -0.34 -2.29 -16.58
CA GLN A 620 -0.58 -0.97 -15.98
C GLN A 620 0.68 -0.08 -15.89
N ARG A 621 1.89 -0.64 -15.72
CA ARG A 621 3.15 0.14 -15.76
C ARG A 621 3.39 0.88 -17.08
N ASN A 622 2.69 0.51 -18.15
CA ASN A 622 2.77 1.09 -19.48
C ASN A 622 1.48 1.83 -19.90
N ALA A 623 0.57 2.11 -18.95
CA ALA A 623 -0.74 2.71 -19.20
C ALA A 623 -0.79 4.19 -18.76
N THR A 624 -1.97 4.72 -18.37
CA THR A 624 -2.10 6.13 -17.93
C THR A 624 -1.34 6.42 -16.64
N VAL A 625 -1.02 7.67 -16.30
CA VAL A 625 -0.30 7.97 -15.03
C VAL A 625 -1.06 7.55 -13.77
N PRO A 626 -2.40 7.66 -13.66
CA PRO A 626 -3.18 6.96 -12.63
C PRO A 626 -2.95 5.46 -12.60
N GLU A 627 -2.77 4.80 -13.75
CA GLU A 627 -2.43 3.38 -13.86
C GLU A 627 -0.94 3.08 -13.64
N GLN A 628 -0.06 4.05 -13.83
CA GLN A 628 1.33 3.96 -13.39
C GLN A 628 1.47 4.24 -11.88
N PHE A 629 0.53 4.96 -11.28
CA PHE A 629 0.32 4.87 -9.85
C PHE A 629 -0.31 3.53 -9.51
N VAL A 630 -1.33 3.01 -10.23
CA VAL A 630 -1.68 1.57 -10.16
C VAL A 630 -0.43 0.68 -10.43
N ALA A 631 0.75 1.22 -10.77
CA ALA A 631 2.04 0.58 -10.93
C ALA A 631 3.19 0.90 -9.87
N ILE A 632 2.94 1.16 -8.57
CA ILE A 632 3.93 0.96 -7.44
C ILE A 632 3.62 -0.10 -6.30
N GLY A 633 2.75 0.21 -5.31
CA GLY A 633 2.56 -0.45 -3.97
C GLY A 633 1.72 -1.72 -3.61
N LEU A 634 0.65 -2.15 -4.29
CA LEU A 634 0.19 -3.55 -4.39
C LEU A 634 1.34 -4.48 -4.74
N TYR A 635 2.20 -4.18 -5.72
CA TYR A 635 3.38 -4.99 -6.00
C TYR A 635 4.36 -4.99 -4.83
N ASN A 636 4.41 -3.88 -4.09
CA ASN A 636 5.01 -3.85 -2.76
C ASN A 636 4.19 -4.78 -1.83
N GLY A 637 2.87 -4.80 -1.90
CA GLY A 637 1.95 -5.70 -1.20
C GLY A 637 2.10 -7.20 -1.52
N SER A 638 2.14 -7.65 -2.77
CA SER A 638 2.42 -9.05 -3.11
C SER A 638 3.90 -9.40 -2.93
N PHE A 639 4.82 -8.43 -2.97
CA PHE A 639 6.18 -8.58 -2.42
C PHE A 639 6.09 -8.91 -0.94
N LEU A 640 5.41 -8.09 -0.14
CA LEU A 640 5.28 -8.27 1.31
C LEU A 640 4.49 -9.54 1.67
N VAL A 641 3.42 -9.87 0.94
CA VAL A 641 2.67 -11.14 1.09
C VAL A 641 3.57 -12.32 0.74
N SER A 642 4.25 -12.33 -0.41
CA SER A 642 5.15 -13.43 -0.79
C SER A 642 6.34 -13.56 0.17
N ARG A 643 6.91 -12.43 0.61
CA ARG A 643 7.97 -12.36 1.62
C ARG A 643 7.50 -12.91 2.96
N THR A 644 6.27 -12.60 3.35
CA THR A 644 5.62 -13.18 4.53
C THR A 644 5.40 -14.68 4.34
N MET A 645 4.92 -15.15 3.18
CA MET A 645 4.75 -16.58 2.93
C MET A 645 6.09 -17.35 2.99
N SER A 646 7.19 -16.75 2.50
CA SER A 646 8.54 -17.29 2.68
C SER A 646 8.93 -17.39 4.16
N TYR A 647 8.66 -16.35 4.95
CA TYR A 647 8.87 -16.37 6.41
C TYR A 647 8.01 -17.44 7.11
N LEU A 648 6.72 -17.54 6.78
CA LEU A 648 5.81 -18.57 7.30
C LEU A 648 6.20 -20.00 6.88
N ALA A 649 6.95 -20.17 5.80
CA ALA A 649 7.54 -21.46 5.39
C ALA A 649 8.83 -21.80 6.16
N GLY A 650 9.25 -20.95 7.11
CA GLY A 650 10.47 -21.11 7.90
C GLY A 650 11.74 -20.59 7.23
N LYS A 651 11.66 -19.95 6.05
CA LYS A 651 12.82 -19.42 5.30
C LYS A 651 13.24 -18.02 5.78
N ALA A 652 13.40 -17.84 7.09
CA ALA A 652 13.94 -16.62 7.67
C ALA A 652 15.47 -16.60 7.52
N GLY A 653 16.06 -15.49 7.06
CA GLY A 653 17.51 -15.37 6.87
C GLY A 653 18.09 -16.05 5.61
N ASP A 654 17.32 -16.85 4.87
CA ASP A 654 17.76 -17.54 3.64
C ASP A 654 17.93 -16.57 2.44
N ARG A 655 19.01 -15.76 2.42
CA ARG A 655 19.35 -14.85 1.31
C ARG A 655 20.85 -14.67 1.05
#